data_AF-A0A813HD56-F1
#
_entry.id   AF-A0A813HD56-F1
#
_cell.length_a   1.000
_cell.length_b   1.000
_cell.length_c   1.000
_cell.angle_alpha   90.00
_cell.angle_beta   90.00
_cell.angle_gamma   90.00
#
_symmetry.space_group_name_H-M   'P 1'
#
loop_
_entity.id
_entity.type
_entity.pdbx_description
1 polymer ?
#
loop_
_entity_poly.entity_id
_entity_poly.type
_entity_poly.pdbx_seq_one_letter_code
_entity_poly.pdbx_strand_id
1 'polypeptide(L)'
;MPQCGNSRVCSDSREGVGDELEYWRSYALASALRVLVEEAAALIRGHSTVAELAEVISEQLQVPLRAQLLSRGTTRLELEERDAQTGEFLRHRRLAEFLLEPEEEEVELHLVDFSSLSPPGASSEAPVCNIPKTEERGITILQIRLLFELVRLCSDSSGWTVAWKDSNPMSPSHGQPMHVDSFNLYQACEWIIRPSTSEDRCSFVELVASQSELQLPSWFASHWWGEPIKKFAQCLEEHIRVRGLSPDSAYWVCAYCNNQHFLMKELNTNPRATSFFKAMNACDGLLLVVDEAAVALTRVWCAFELAAVLLGHVTSKLQGRRFLLDIATAQPWTGVSTKHGRSWEESHDAVLITDGMSLTERQEECFRAGAGHVMQAMRESKFPTEIIEKAMEIDIEAAQATLQADRNRILNCIAGSNFSEFDADPPAHHHSYERCNRHIRSMFAQAAFSTAAMHDDPEYFHRLLKALGNNLEDRSLSILCPTSKVLSDEHVDGLVACFHTGLKLLDVNLHSCRAVTSQGLEQLMQSLPKSLLTLVLTLVNLLAVDQASTFALAESMPQNLQVLVLKLDFCPLLTSKSFGQIARRLPSSLRKLWFSAAQCKLVDDSAIHQLAENLPERLEVLQLNFRACIITDVAALHLLKNLPRLPLLHNFRFDFRATAVTSDMEQTLRSTPLAPCPKWMRMGLDLDFHAQSFTECVRHSEDDCESEDLGAELELTSDLLAESLRNEISESISDVSAAFRNWDTNNDERLSIDEMTELVRALGMPTQNISAVVHEMDKSGDGFICYDELISWLYRS
;
A
#
# COMPACT_ATOMS: atom_id res chain seq x y z
N MET A 1 22.13 -13.30 37.28
CA MET A 1 21.09 -12.69 38.15
C MET A 1 21.79 -11.72 39.10
N PRO A 2 21.44 -10.42 39.05
CA PRO A 2 20.34 -9.85 39.84
C PRO A 2 19.37 -8.98 39.01
N GLN A 3 18.06 -9.18 39.16
CA GLN A 3 17.05 -8.40 39.90
C GLN A 3 16.46 -7.17 39.17
N CYS A 4 15.20 -7.36 38.77
CA CYS A 4 14.26 -6.38 38.23
C CYS A 4 14.16 -5.10 39.06
N GLY A 5 14.18 -3.96 38.37
CA GLY A 5 13.64 -2.69 38.84
C GLY A 5 12.63 -2.17 37.82
N ASN A 6 11.35 -2.22 38.17
CA ASN A 6 10.25 -1.62 37.44
C ASN A 6 10.44 -0.09 37.33
N SER A 7 10.60 0.42 36.12
CA SER A 7 10.28 1.81 35.79
C SER A 7 9.39 1.85 34.55
N ARG A 8 8.13 2.23 34.77
CA ARG A 8 7.11 2.51 33.74
C ARG A 8 7.63 3.58 32.79
N VAL A 9 7.80 3.22 31.51
CA VAL A 9 8.06 4.15 30.41
C VAL A 9 6.73 4.45 29.73
N CYS A 10 6.15 5.61 30.06
CA CYS A 10 5.40 6.39 29.09
C CYS A 10 6.29 7.58 28.74
N SER A 11 7.15 7.43 27.75
CA SER A 11 7.83 8.54 27.10
C SER A 11 7.81 8.36 25.59
N ASP A 12 7.88 9.48 24.90
CA ASP A 12 7.74 9.66 23.46
C ASP A 12 8.42 8.56 22.64
N SER A 13 7.75 8.13 21.56
CA SER A 13 8.28 7.22 20.53
C SER A 13 9.54 7.72 19.79
N ARG A 14 10.11 8.85 20.23
CA ARG A 14 11.41 9.36 19.80
C ARG A 14 12.58 8.92 20.69
N GLU A 15 12.35 8.49 21.93
CA GLU A 15 13.44 8.14 22.86
C GLU A 15 13.90 6.69 22.70
N GLY A 16 13.00 5.73 22.46
CA GLY A 16 13.38 4.31 22.31
C GLY A 16 14.19 4.00 21.04
N VAL A 17 13.96 4.73 19.95
CA VAL A 17 14.74 4.64 18.71
C VAL A 17 16.12 5.31 18.88
N GLY A 18 16.25 6.27 19.80
CA GLY A 18 17.50 6.97 20.09
C GLY A 18 18.55 6.04 20.71
N ASP A 19 18.16 5.23 21.69
CA ASP A 19 19.06 4.31 22.41
C ASP A 19 19.54 3.15 21.53
N GLU A 20 18.66 2.61 20.66
CA GLU A 20 19.02 1.52 19.75
C GLU A 20 19.92 2.04 18.61
N LEU A 21 19.65 3.24 18.10
CA LEU A 21 20.48 3.88 17.07
C LEU A 21 21.82 4.37 17.65
N GLU A 22 21.88 4.78 18.92
CA GLU A 22 23.15 5.01 19.64
C GLU A 22 23.92 3.71 19.90
N TYR A 23 23.24 2.61 20.23
CA TYR A 23 23.84 1.29 20.34
C TYR A 23 24.44 0.85 19.00
N TRP A 24 23.69 0.93 17.91
CA TRP A 24 24.16 0.62 16.57
C TRP A 24 25.23 1.59 16.07
N ARG A 25 25.15 2.88 16.41
CA ARG A 25 26.22 3.84 16.15
C ARG A 25 27.49 3.46 16.91
N SER A 26 27.39 3.09 18.18
CA SER A 26 28.54 2.65 18.98
C SER A 26 29.15 1.35 18.43
N TYR A 27 28.32 0.45 17.89
CA TYR A 27 28.73 -0.78 17.21
C TYR A 27 29.39 -0.52 15.85
N ALA A 28 28.85 0.39 15.04
CA ALA A 28 29.38 0.77 13.72
C ALA A 28 30.64 1.66 13.81
N LEU A 29 30.70 2.57 14.79
CA LEU A 29 31.84 3.45 15.08
C LEU A 29 33.11 2.68 15.48
N ALA A 30 32.98 1.45 15.96
CA ALA A 30 34.13 0.64 16.35
C ALA A 30 34.91 0.06 15.15
N SER A 31 34.34 0.06 13.93
CA SER A 31 34.83 -0.87 12.89
C SER A 31 34.94 -0.33 11.44
N ALA A 32 34.14 0.64 10.99
CA ALA A 32 33.79 0.69 9.55
C ALA A 32 34.85 1.17 8.52
N LEU A 33 35.76 2.08 8.84
CA LEU A 33 36.80 2.55 7.89
C LEU A 33 38.16 2.63 8.56
N ARG A 34 39.13 1.84 8.07
CA ARG A 34 40.53 1.92 8.49
C ARG A 34 41.38 2.36 7.30
N VAL A 35 41.95 3.56 7.39
CA VAL A 35 42.98 4.02 6.43
C VAL A 35 44.31 3.40 6.85
N LEU A 36 44.84 2.49 6.05
CA LEU A 36 46.09 1.77 6.36
C LEU A 36 47.28 2.53 5.75
N VAL A 37 47.58 3.74 6.25
CA VAL A 37 48.59 4.62 5.61
C VAL A 37 50.03 4.14 5.81
N GLU A 38 50.42 3.81 7.05
CA GLU A 38 51.84 3.60 7.39
C GLU A 38 52.38 2.20 7.02
N GLU A 39 51.50 1.21 6.79
CA GLU A 39 51.87 -0.19 6.50
C GLU A 39 51.52 -0.65 5.07
N ALA A 40 50.68 0.10 4.33
CA ALA A 40 50.17 -0.30 3.01
C ALA A 40 51.26 -0.62 2.00
N ALA A 41 52.31 0.21 1.91
CA ALA A 41 53.39 -0.01 0.96
C ALA A 41 54.20 -1.28 1.28
N ALA A 42 54.31 -1.68 2.55
CA ALA A 42 54.96 -2.93 2.95
C ALA A 42 54.06 -4.14 2.67
N LEU A 43 52.78 -4.05 3.03
CA LEU A 43 51.78 -5.08 2.77
C LEU A 43 51.62 -5.37 1.27
N ILE A 44 51.56 -4.34 0.43
CA ILE A 44 51.41 -4.48 -1.03
C ILE A 44 52.68 -5.06 -1.68
N ARG A 45 53.88 -4.71 -1.19
CA ARG A 45 55.14 -5.24 -1.73
C ARG A 45 55.42 -6.70 -1.32
N GLY A 46 54.80 -7.16 -0.22
CA GLY A 46 55.00 -8.51 0.32
C GLY A 46 54.18 -9.62 -0.33
N HIS A 47 53.15 -9.28 -1.11
CA HIS A 47 52.15 -10.23 -1.61
C HIS A 47 51.97 -10.12 -3.14
N SER A 48 51.55 -11.22 -3.77
CA SER A 48 51.43 -11.33 -5.21
C SER A 48 49.99 -11.19 -5.71
N THR A 49 49.01 -11.59 -4.88
CA THR A 49 47.58 -11.52 -5.18
C THR A 49 46.81 -10.68 -4.17
N VAL A 50 45.63 -10.20 -4.58
CA VAL A 50 44.75 -9.43 -3.68
C VAL A 50 44.22 -10.32 -2.55
N ALA A 51 44.01 -11.62 -2.81
CA ALA A 51 43.56 -12.59 -1.80
C ALA A 51 44.58 -12.77 -0.66
N GLU A 52 45.87 -12.94 -0.99
CA GLU A 52 46.95 -13.01 0.01
C GLU A 52 47.01 -11.75 0.88
N LEU A 53 46.83 -10.57 0.27
CA LEU A 53 46.78 -9.31 1.00
C LEU A 53 45.60 -9.26 1.97
N ALA A 54 44.40 -9.68 1.53
CA ALA A 54 43.20 -9.69 2.36
C ALA A 54 43.31 -10.68 3.53
N GLU A 55 43.97 -11.84 3.34
CA GLU A 55 44.23 -12.82 4.41
C GLU A 55 45.10 -12.20 5.51
N VAL A 56 46.20 -11.54 5.15
CA VAL A 56 47.08 -10.88 6.11
C VAL A 56 46.37 -9.75 6.84
N ILE A 57 45.58 -8.94 6.13
CA ILE A 57 44.74 -7.91 6.75
C ILE A 57 43.74 -8.53 7.72
N SER A 58 43.16 -9.68 7.35
CA SER A 58 42.22 -10.41 8.22
C SER A 58 42.87 -10.83 9.53
N GLU A 59 44.06 -11.42 9.46
CA GLU A 59 44.82 -11.86 10.64
C GLU A 59 45.26 -10.68 11.52
N GLN A 60 45.76 -9.60 10.92
CA GLN A 60 46.31 -8.46 11.66
C GLN A 60 45.22 -7.60 12.30
N LEU A 61 44.14 -7.35 11.57
CA LEU A 61 43.11 -6.39 11.98
C LEU A 61 41.87 -7.06 12.56
N GLN A 62 41.80 -8.40 12.52
CA GLN A 62 40.68 -9.22 12.98
C GLN A 62 39.37 -8.91 12.23
N VAL A 63 39.48 -8.55 10.95
CA VAL A 63 38.34 -8.32 10.05
C VAL A 63 38.16 -9.57 9.17
N PRO A 64 37.05 -10.30 9.24
CA PRO A 64 36.84 -11.50 8.43
C PRO A 64 36.95 -11.21 6.93
N LEU A 65 37.59 -12.09 6.15
CA LEU A 65 37.72 -11.95 4.69
C LEU A 65 36.41 -11.56 3.98
N ARG A 66 35.31 -12.23 4.34
CA ARG A 66 33.96 -11.98 3.81
C ARG A 66 33.41 -10.57 4.05
N ALA A 67 33.97 -9.85 5.02
CA ALA A 67 33.55 -8.52 5.43
C ALA A 67 34.51 -7.42 4.93
N GLN A 68 35.51 -7.75 4.11
CA GLN A 68 36.49 -6.77 3.64
C GLN A 68 36.16 -6.22 2.26
N LEU A 69 36.24 -4.90 2.11
CA LEU A 69 36.42 -4.25 0.82
C LEU A 69 37.72 -3.44 0.83
N LEU A 70 38.63 -3.80 -0.08
CA LEU A 70 39.92 -3.13 -0.24
C LEU A 70 39.89 -2.21 -1.46
N SER A 71 40.44 -1.00 -1.30
CA SER A 71 40.64 -0.08 -2.42
C SER A 71 41.99 0.64 -2.35
N ARG A 72 42.61 0.86 -3.50
CA ARG A 72 43.80 1.71 -3.65
C ARG A 72 43.36 3.03 -4.28
N GLY A 73 43.49 4.14 -3.55
CA GLY A 73 42.84 5.39 -3.96
C GLY A 73 41.35 5.14 -4.27
N THR A 74 40.90 5.43 -5.49
CA THR A 74 39.50 5.20 -5.93
C THR A 74 39.27 3.89 -6.70
N THR A 75 40.26 2.99 -6.72
CA THR A 75 40.20 1.74 -7.47
C THR A 75 39.94 0.58 -6.51
N ARG A 76 38.79 -0.09 -6.68
CA ARG A 76 38.46 -1.32 -5.95
C ARG A 76 39.43 -2.44 -6.33
N LEU A 77 39.95 -3.13 -5.31
CA LEU A 77 40.80 -4.30 -5.47
C LEU A 77 39.92 -5.55 -5.43
N GLU A 78 39.64 -6.12 -6.59
CA GLU A 78 38.86 -7.35 -6.68
C GLU A 78 39.73 -8.55 -6.32
N LEU A 79 39.24 -9.42 -5.42
CA LEU A 79 39.97 -10.61 -4.96
C LEU A 79 40.21 -11.62 -6.09
N GLU A 80 39.23 -11.76 -6.97
CA GLU A 80 39.15 -12.82 -7.96
C GLU A 80 38.51 -12.35 -9.27
N GLU A 81 38.88 -13.03 -10.34
CA GLU A 81 38.22 -12.95 -11.64
C GLU A 81 37.21 -14.09 -11.72
N ARG A 82 36.00 -13.77 -12.16
CA ARG A 82 34.93 -14.75 -12.38
C ARG A 82 34.35 -14.59 -13.78
N ASP A 83 33.81 -15.68 -14.30
CA ASP A 83 33.09 -15.66 -15.57
C ASP A 83 31.84 -14.79 -15.44
N ALA A 84 31.67 -13.83 -16.36
CA ALA A 84 30.62 -12.83 -16.27
C ALA A 84 29.19 -13.38 -16.46
N GLN A 85 29.03 -14.57 -17.07
CA GLN A 85 27.72 -15.16 -17.33
C GLN A 85 27.33 -16.19 -16.27
N THR A 86 28.29 -17.02 -15.84
CA THR A 86 28.08 -18.14 -14.93
C THR A 86 28.43 -17.80 -13.48
N GLY A 87 29.27 -16.79 -13.26
CA GLY A 87 29.82 -16.45 -11.94
C GLY A 87 30.77 -17.52 -11.39
N GLU A 88 31.28 -18.41 -12.24
CA GLU A 88 32.29 -19.41 -11.87
C GLU A 88 33.65 -18.75 -11.62
N PHE A 89 34.39 -19.30 -10.66
CA PHE A 89 35.74 -18.84 -10.34
C PHE A 89 36.69 -19.11 -11.51
N LEU A 90 37.43 -18.09 -11.95
CA LEU A 90 38.47 -18.24 -12.97
C LEU A 90 39.86 -18.23 -12.36
N ARG A 91 40.20 -17.19 -11.57
CA ARG A 91 41.52 -17.05 -10.92
C ARG A 91 41.51 -15.97 -9.85
N HIS A 92 42.50 -15.98 -8.95
CA HIS A 92 42.80 -14.80 -8.12
C HIS A 92 43.42 -13.67 -8.95
N ARG A 93 43.05 -12.42 -8.65
CA ARG A 93 43.61 -11.23 -9.31
C ARG A 93 44.97 -10.89 -8.70
N ARG A 94 45.92 -10.52 -9.55
CA ARG A 94 47.26 -10.10 -9.12
C ARG A 94 47.22 -8.64 -8.69
N LEU A 95 47.96 -8.30 -7.64
CA LEU A 95 48.08 -6.91 -7.19
C LEU A 95 48.61 -5.99 -8.29
N ALA A 96 49.55 -6.49 -9.10
CA ALA A 96 50.12 -5.78 -10.24
C ALA A 96 49.08 -5.30 -11.29
N GLU A 97 47.87 -5.89 -11.32
CA GLU A 97 46.79 -5.45 -12.21
C GLU A 97 46.17 -4.10 -11.79
N PHE A 98 46.36 -3.71 -10.53
CA PHE A 98 45.82 -2.47 -9.94
C PHE A 98 46.93 -1.46 -9.59
N LEU A 99 48.19 -1.84 -9.79
CA LEU A 99 49.36 -1.01 -9.54
C LEU A 99 49.84 -0.40 -10.87
N LEU A 100 49.36 0.81 -11.18
CA LEU A 100 49.60 1.48 -12.46
C LEU A 100 51.06 1.94 -12.67
N GLU A 101 51.82 2.30 -11.63
CA GLU A 101 53.23 2.71 -11.76
C GLU A 101 54.11 2.29 -10.57
N PRO A 102 55.36 1.83 -10.80
CA PRO A 102 56.28 1.34 -9.76
C PRO A 102 56.97 2.45 -8.92
N GLU A 103 56.72 3.73 -9.17
CA GLU A 103 57.45 4.86 -8.58
C GLU A 103 56.63 5.77 -7.63
N GLU A 104 55.36 5.48 -7.36
CA GLU A 104 54.57 6.28 -6.40
C GLU A 104 54.90 5.89 -4.94
N GLU A 105 55.67 6.74 -4.24
CA GLU A 105 56.09 6.54 -2.84
C GLU A 105 54.93 6.63 -1.81
N GLU A 106 53.78 7.18 -2.18
CA GLU A 106 52.58 7.26 -1.34
C GLU A 106 51.45 6.39 -1.90
N VAL A 107 51.39 5.13 -1.45
CA VAL A 107 50.28 4.22 -1.78
C VAL A 107 49.28 4.20 -0.63
N GLU A 108 48.12 4.82 -0.84
CA GLU A 108 47.02 4.80 0.12
C GLU A 108 46.13 3.57 -0.10
N LEU A 109 46.11 2.64 0.87
CA LEU A 109 45.23 1.49 0.92
C LEU A 109 44.11 1.76 1.93
N HIS A 110 42.88 1.56 1.48
CA HIS A 110 41.67 1.75 2.28
C HIS A 110 41.02 0.39 2.53
N LEU A 111 40.64 0.14 3.77
CA LEU A 111 39.82 -1.01 4.18
C LEU A 111 38.48 -0.51 4.68
N VAL A 112 37.41 -1.00 4.05
CA VAL A 112 36.04 -0.91 4.57
C VAL A 112 35.70 -2.24 5.22
N ASP A 113 35.23 -2.17 6.47
CA ASP A 113 34.81 -3.33 7.27
C ASP A 113 33.28 -3.40 7.33
N PHE A 114 32.72 -4.43 6.69
CA PHE A 114 31.28 -4.71 6.66
C PHE A 114 30.79 -5.56 7.83
N SER A 115 31.62 -5.90 8.81
CA SER A 115 31.24 -6.77 9.94
C SER A 115 30.06 -6.20 10.75
N SER A 116 29.88 -4.87 10.71
CA SER A 116 28.77 -4.17 11.35
C SER A 116 27.41 -4.38 10.66
N LEU A 117 27.39 -4.85 9.41
CA LEU A 117 26.15 -5.15 8.67
C LEU A 117 25.52 -6.47 9.12
N SER A 118 26.33 -7.43 9.58
CA SER A 118 25.82 -8.69 10.13
C SER A 118 25.24 -8.47 11.54
N PRO A 119 24.09 -9.10 11.85
CA PRO A 119 23.46 -8.95 13.16
C PRO A 119 24.31 -9.55 14.29
N PRO A 120 24.27 -8.97 15.51
CA PRO A 120 24.95 -9.51 16.68
C PRO A 120 24.57 -10.97 16.95
N GLY A 121 25.57 -11.84 17.07
CA GLY A 121 25.36 -13.27 17.33
C GLY A 121 25.31 -14.15 16.07
N ALA A 122 25.47 -13.59 14.86
CA ALA A 122 25.72 -14.38 13.67
C ALA A 122 26.96 -15.28 13.87
N SER A 123 26.79 -16.59 13.75
CA SER A 123 27.87 -17.55 13.99
C SER A 123 28.83 -17.62 12.80
N SER A 124 30.05 -18.11 13.01
CA SER A 124 30.97 -18.39 11.89
C SER A 124 30.43 -19.46 10.94
N GLU A 125 29.59 -20.38 11.43
CA GLU A 125 29.04 -21.53 10.68
C GLU A 125 27.77 -21.21 9.89
N ALA A 126 26.99 -20.21 10.32
CA ALA A 126 25.79 -19.71 9.65
C ALA A 126 25.80 -18.17 9.67
N PRO A 127 26.56 -17.54 8.75
CA PRO A 127 26.81 -16.11 8.80
C PRO A 127 25.71 -15.25 8.21
N VAL A 128 24.79 -15.85 7.45
CA VAL A 128 23.67 -15.19 6.79
C VAL A 128 22.37 -15.87 7.17
N CYS A 129 21.30 -15.10 7.29
CA CYS A 129 19.96 -15.62 7.50
C CYS A 129 19.43 -16.20 6.20
N ASN A 130 19.13 -17.50 6.16
CA ASN A 130 18.61 -18.15 4.96
C ASN A 130 17.13 -17.81 4.75
N ILE A 131 16.82 -17.08 3.68
CA ILE A 131 15.44 -16.73 3.28
C ILE A 131 15.24 -17.23 1.84
N PRO A 132 14.76 -18.49 1.66
CA PRO A 132 14.82 -19.17 0.36
C PRO A 132 14.01 -18.51 -0.76
N LYS A 133 12.90 -17.84 -0.42
CA LYS A 133 12.00 -17.21 -1.38
C LYS A 133 12.31 -15.72 -1.48
N THR A 134 12.64 -15.24 -2.68
CA THR A 134 13.00 -13.84 -2.90
C THR A 134 11.87 -12.87 -2.54
N GLU A 135 10.62 -13.28 -2.75
CA GLU A 135 9.42 -12.51 -2.39
C GLU A 135 9.23 -12.34 -0.88
N GLU A 136 9.90 -13.13 -0.04
CA GLU A 136 9.83 -13.06 1.43
C GLU A 136 10.98 -12.23 2.04
N ARG A 137 11.87 -11.66 1.22
CA ARG A 137 13.05 -10.90 1.65
C ARG A 137 12.79 -9.40 1.75
N GLY A 138 11.91 -8.93 2.61
CA GLY A 138 11.71 -7.49 2.86
C GLY A 138 12.86 -6.87 3.66
N ILE A 139 13.12 -5.57 3.50
CA ILE A 139 14.09 -4.78 4.28
C ILE A 139 13.36 -3.82 5.23
N THR A 140 13.88 -3.64 6.45
CA THR A 140 13.33 -2.68 7.42
C THR A 140 14.00 -1.31 7.32
N ILE A 141 13.36 -0.28 7.89
CA ILE A 141 13.95 1.07 7.90
C ILE A 141 15.25 1.12 8.72
N LEU A 142 15.36 0.32 9.79
CA LEU A 142 16.57 0.21 10.59
C LEU A 142 17.73 -0.33 9.74
N GLN A 143 17.49 -1.36 8.93
CA GLN A 143 18.49 -1.93 8.02
C GLN A 143 18.95 -0.94 6.94
N ILE A 144 18.03 -0.11 6.41
CA ILE A 144 18.39 0.97 5.48
C ILE A 144 19.24 2.04 6.19
N ARG A 145 18.91 2.39 7.44
CA ARG A 145 19.69 3.35 8.25
C ARG A 145 21.10 2.83 8.54
N LEU A 146 21.28 1.54 8.79
CA LEU A 146 22.60 0.92 8.97
C LEU A 146 23.48 1.11 7.72
N LEU A 147 22.92 0.86 6.53
CA LEU A 147 23.61 1.13 5.27
C LEU A 147 23.99 2.61 5.13
N PHE A 148 23.08 3.52 5.48
CA PHE A 148 23.34 4.96 5.39
C PHE A 148 24.42 5.44 6.37
N GLU A 149 24.47 4.90 7.59
CA GLU A 149 25.54 5.20 8.54
C GLU A 149 26.90 4.66 8.05
N LEU A 150 26.94 3.51 7.37
CA LEU A 150 28.16 3.02 6.71
C LEU A 150 28.67 3.98 5.64
N VAL A 151 27.77 4.52 4.80
CA VAL A 151 28.13 5.54 3.79
C VAL A 151 28.74 6.78 4.45
N ARG A 152 28.17 7.22 5.57
CA ARG A 152 28.71 8.34 6.36
C ARG A 152 30.09 8.05 6.94
N LEU A 153 30.31 6.85 7.46
CA LEU A 153 31.61 6.43 8.00
C LEU A 153 32.68 6.30 6.89
N CYS A 154 32.26 6.03 5.66
CA CYS A 154 33.12 6.03 4.48
C CYS A 154 33.28 7.42 3.84
N SER A 155 32.88 8.48 4.53
CA SER A 155 32.91 9.86 4.03
C SER A 155 33.70 10.79 4.96
N ASP A 156 34.24 11.87 4.39
CA ASP A 156 34.94 12.91 5.14
C ASP A 156 33.98 13.80 5.95
N SER A 157 34.53 14.74 6.72
CA SER A 157 33.74 15.70 7.52
C SER A 157 32.85 16.62 6.69
N SER A 158 33.09 16.71 5.38
CA SER A 158 32.30 17.49 4.43
C SER A 158 31.24 16.64 3.73
N GLY A 159 31.14 15.34 4.03
CA GLY A 159 30.16 14.43 3.46
C GLY A 159 30.57 13.82 2.12
N TRP A 160 31.82 13.91 1.69
CA TRP A 160 32.30 13.29 0.45
C TRP A 160 32.93 11.93 0.73
N THR A 161 32.58 10.92 -0.06
CA THR A 161 33.14 9.57 0.10
C THR A 161 34.65 9.57 -0.08
N VAL A 162 35.35 8.93 0.85
CA VAL A 162 36.80 8.66 0.77
C VAL A 162 36.98 7.37 -0.01
N ALA A 163 37.91 7.35 -0.97
CA ALA A 163 38.25 6.16 -1.77
C ALA A 163 37.14 5.58 -2.67
N TRP A 164 35.93 6.12 -2.66
CA TRP A 164 34.86 5.70 -3.56
C TRP A 164 34.59 6.75 -4.63
N LYS A 165 34.22 6.29 -5.83
CA LYS A 165 33.81 7.15 -6.94
C LYS A 165 32.60 6.57 -7.65
N ASP A 166 31.87 7.42 -8.35
CA ASP A 166 30.80 6.97 -9.21
C ASP A 166 31.37 6.23 -10.43
N SER A 167 31.24 4.90 -10.46
CA SER A 167 31.74 4.08 -11.55
C SER A 167 30.76 3.96 -12.72
N ASN A 168 29.52 4.47 -12.58
CA ASN A 168 28.50 4.35 -13.62
C ASN A 168 28.85 5.28 -14.81
N PRO A 169 29.18 4.74 -16.00
CA PRO A 169 29.58 5.56 -17.14
C PRO A 169 28.49 6.50 -17.66
N MET A 170 27.23 6.21 -17.34
CA MET A 170 26.06 7.01 -17.72
C MET A 170 25.74 8.10 -16.69
N SER A 171 26.43 8.12 -15.54
CA SER A 171 26.20 9.10 -14.49
C SER A 171 26.89 10.43 -14.80
N PRO A 172 26.23 11.59 -14.58
CA PRO A 172 26.88 12.90 -14.68
C PRO A 172 28.08 13.05 -13.73
N SER A 173 28.09 12.32 -12.61
CA SER A 173 29.19 12.30 -11.64
C SER A 173 30.22 11.21 -11.92
N HIS A 174 30.19 10.55 -13.08
CA HIS A 174 31.13 9.47 -13.41
C HIS A 174 32.59 9.87 -13.14
N GLY A 175 33.29 9.04 -12.38
CA GLY A 175 34.68 9.25 -11.97
C GLY A 175 34.89 10.17 -10.78
N GLN A 176 33.85 10.83 -10.27
CA GLN A 176 33.93 11.76 -9.14
C GLN A 176 33.56 11.08 -7.80
N PRO A 177 34.07 11.58 -6.66
CA PRO A 177 33.56 11.23 -5.34
C PRO A 177 32.06 11.53 -5.23
N MET A 178 31.38 10.80 -4.35
CA MET A 178 29.93 10.93 -4.13
C MET A 178 29.67 11.63 -2.81
N HIS A 179 28.60 12.41 -2.73
CA HIS A 179 28.21 13.06 -1.48
C HIS A 179 27.16 12.22 -0.76
N VAL A 180 27.24 12.11 0.57
CA VAL A 180 26.31 11.30 1.38
C VAL A 180 24.84 11.63 1.12
N ASP A 181 24.50 12.91 0.91
CA ASP A 181 23.13 13.35 0.66
C ASP A 181 22.61 13.05 -0.76
N SER A 182 23.50 12.74 -1.72
CA SER A 182 23.12 12.36 -3.09
C SER A 182 23.42 10.89 -3.40
N PHE A 183 23.92 10.14 -2.42
CA PHE A 183 24.27 8.73 -2.58
C PHE A 183 23.02 7.89 -2.87
N ASN A 184 23.04 7.16 -3.99
CA ASN A 184 21.87 6.46 -4.51
C ASN A 184 22.06 4.93 -4.55
N LEU A 185 21.02 4.20 -4.97
CA LEU A 185 20.99 2.75 -4.91
C LEU A 185 21.89 2.06 -5.95
N TYR A 186 22.19 2.71 -7.09
CA TYR A 186 23.24 2.22 -7.99
C TYR A 186 24.60 2.19 -7.29
N GLN A 187 24.92 3.27 -6.58
CA GLN A 187 26.18 3.43 -5.88
C GLN A 187 26.27 2.51 -4.65
N ALA A 188 25.18 2.36 -3.90
CA ALA A 188 25.10 1.38 -2.81
C ALA A 188 25.24 -0.06 -3.32
N CYS A 189 24.64 -0.38 -4.47
CA CYS A 189 24.77 -1.71 -5.07
C CYS A 189 26.22 -2.03 -5.40
N GLU A 190 26.95 -1.07 -5.96
CA GLU A 190 28.34 -1.21 -6.37
C GLU A 190 29.34 -1.25 -5.21
N TRP A 191 29.19 -0.36 -4.23
CA TRP A 191 30.19 -0.16 -3.17
C TRP A 191 29.87 -0.89 -1.86
N ILE A 192 28.62 -1.29 -1.64
CA ILE A 192 28.20 -1.92 -0.38
C ILE A 192 27.58 -3.29 -0.64
N ILE A 193 26.45 -3.35 -1.36
CA ILE A 193 25.64 -4.58 -1.46
C ILE A 193 26.45 -5.70 -2.12
N ARG A 194 26.95 -5.50 -3.35
CA ARG A 194 27.69 -6.55 -4.05
C ARG A 194 28.97 -6.94 -3.31
N PRO A 195 29.83 -6.02 -2.84
CA PRO A 195 31.01 -6.39 -2.08
C PRO A 195 30.70 -7.16 -0.79
N SER A 196 29.78 -6.67 0.05
CA SER A 196 29.46 -7.27 1.34
C SER A 196 28.75 -8.62 1.24
N THR A 197 28.11 -8.93 0.11
CA THR A 197 27.39 -10.19 -0.12
C THR A 197 28.14 -11.15 -1.04
N SER A 198 29.36 -10.81 -1.47
CA SER A 198 30.09 -11.53 -2.52
C SER A 198 30.49 -12.95 -2.14
N GLU A 199 31.02 -13.15 -0.94
CA GLU A 199 31.49 -14.45 -0.45
C GLU A 199 30.31 -15.42 -0.23
N ASP A 200 29.26 -14.96 0.45
CA ASP A 200 28.08 -15.77 0.78
C ASP A 200 27.10 -15.92 -0.40
N ARG A 201 27.28 -15.10 -1.45
CA ARG A 201 26.42 -15.06 -2.65
C ARG A 201 24.93 -14.97 -2.31
N CYS A 202 24.58 -14.09 -1.38
CA CYS A 202 23.23 -13.88 -0.89
C CYS A 202 22.67 -12.50 -1.32
N SER A 203 21.41 -12.23 -1.01
CA SER A 203 20.84 -10.88 -1.06
C SER A 203 21.33 -10.02 0.11
N PHE A 204 21.18 -8.70 0.00
CA PHE A 204 21.53 -7.81 1.11
C PHE A 204 20.69 -8.10 2.36
N VAL A 205 19.40 -8.38 2.18
CA VAL A 205 18.48 -8.71 3.28
C VAL A 205 18.94 -9.96 4.03
N GLU A 206 19.35 -11.02 3.34
CA GLU A 206 19.85 -12.24 4.00
C GLU A 206 21.12 -11.99 4.83
N LEU A 207 21.98 -11.03 4.41
CA LEU A 207 23.16 -10.62 5.17
C LEU A 207 22.81 -9.86 6.46
N VAL A 208 21.83 -8.95 6.40
CA VAL A 208 21.50 -8.04 7.51
C VAL A 208 20.35 -8.52 8.40
N ALA A 209 19.66 -9.58 8.00
CA ALA A 209 18.53 -10.13 8.74
C ALA A 209 19.01 -10.97 9.94
N SER A 210 18.42 -10.72 11.11
CA SER A 210 18.63 -11.53 12.31
C SER A 210 17.78 -12.79 12.32
N GLN A 211 16.57 -12.71 11.76
CA GLN A 211 15.60 -13.80 11.68
C GLN A 211 14.69 -13.62 10.45
N SER A 212 14.29 -14.72 9.83
CA SER A 212 13.52 -14.72 8.58
C SER A 212 12.10 -14.16 8.74
N GLU A 213 11.49 -14.38 9.91
CA GLU A 213 10.08 -14.06 10.18
C GLU A 213 9.84 -12.54 10.20
N LEU A 214 10.84 -11.76 10.60
CA LEU A 214 10.78 -10.29 10.59
C LEU A 214 10.93 -9.69 9.18
N GLN A 215 11.38 -10.48 8.21
CA GLN A 215 11.63 -9.96 6.86
C GLN A 215 10.43 -10.11 5.92
N LEU A 216 9.32 -10.70 6.35
CA LEU A 216 8.13 -10.78 5.50
C LEU A 216 7.64 -9.37 5.11
N PRO A 217 7.67 -9.00 3.82
CA PRO A 217 7.33 -7.64 3.42
C PRO A 217 5.83 -7.40 3.56
N SER A 218 5.47 -6.28 4.18
CA SER A 218 4.07 -5.81 4.22
C SER A 218 3.74 -4.96 2.99
N TRP A 219 4.75 -4.29 2.43
CA TRP A 219 4.59 -3.34 1.33
C TRP A 219 5.66 -3.54 0.27
N PHE A 220 5.27 -3.39 -0.99
CA PHE A 220 6.19 -3.34 -2.13
C PHE A 220 6.56 -1.89 -2.42
N ALA A 221 7.86 -1.57 -2.53
CA ALA A 221 8.30 -0.21 -2.88
C ALA A 221 8.71 -0.13 -4.37
N SER A 222 7.85 0.50 -5.17
CA SER A 222 8.12 0.82 -6.57
C SER A 222 8.90 2.14 -6.64
N HIS A 223 10.12 2.11 -7.17
CA HIS A 223 10.99 3.28 -7.16
C HIS A 223 12.10 3.17 -8.22
N TRP A 224 12.91 4.23 -8.39
CA TRP A 224 14.06 4.20 -9.30
C TRP A 224 15.37 4.33 -8.53
N TRP A 225 16.42 3.63 -8.99
CA TRP A 225 17.66 3.49 -8.22
C TRP A 225 18.52 4.75 -8.10
N GLY A 226 18.27 5.79 -8.88
CA GLY A 226 19.11 6.99 -8.86
C GLY A 226 18.62 8.09 -7.92
N GLU A 227 17.49 7.92 -7.24
CA GLU A 227 17.13 8.82 -6.15
C GLU A 227 18.09 8.63 -4.96
N PRO A 228 18.39 9.69 -4.19
CA PRO A 228 19.18 9.55 -2.99
C PRO A 228 18.51 8.63 -1.97
N ILE A 229 19.27 7.68 -1.40
CA ILE A 229 18.77 6.71 -0.40
C ILE A 229 18.19 7.44 0.81
N LYS A 230 18.77 8.57 1.20
CA LYS A 230 18.24 9.42 2.26
C LYS A 230 16.81 9.87 2.00
N LYS A 231 16.51 10.34 0.78
CA LYS A 231 15.17 10.80 0.38
C LYS A 231 14.20 9.62 0.30
N PHE A 232 14.64 8.50 -0.26
CA PHE A 232 13.86 7.26 -0.27
C PHE A 232 13.48 6.79 1.16
N ALA A 233 14.44 6.82 2.09
CA ALA A 233 14.21 6.46 3.49
C ALA A 233 13.21 7.41 4.17
N GLN A 234 13.30 8.73 3.91
CA GLN A 234 12.33 9.71 4.41
C GLN A 234 10.90 9.41 3.96
N CYS A 235 10.72 8.98 2.71
CA CYS A 235 9.41 8.54 2.19
C CYS A 235 8.87 7.32 2.95
N LEU A 236 9.71 6.31 3.21
CA LEU A 236 9.32 5.11 3.95
C LEU A 236 8.97 5.43 5.42
N GLU A 237 9.76 6.28 6.07
CA GLU A 237 9.53 6.71 7.46
C GLU A 237 8.19 7.44 7.60
N GLU A 238 7.91 8.35 6.68
CA GLU A 238 6.64 9.07 6.67
C GLU A 238 5.46 8.13 6.34
N HIS A 239 5.66 7.16 5.45
CA HIS A 239 4.65 6.13 5.17
C HIS A 239 4.32 5.27 6.40
N ILE A 240 5.34 4.78 7.13
CA ILE A 240 5.16 4.08 8.41
C ILE A 240 4.35 4.93 9.38
N ARG A 241 4.71 6.21 9.52
CA ARG A 241 4.05 7.15 10.42
C ARG A 241 2.58 7.39 10.04
N VAL A 242 2.31 7.64 8.77
CA VAL A 242 0.95 7.96 8.26
C VAL A 242 0.05 6.73 8.32
N ARG A 243 0.55 5.54 7.94
CA ARG A 243 -0.22 4.29 8.00
C ARG A 243 -0.31 3.70 9.41
N GLY A 244 0.51 4.17 10.35
CA GLY A 244 0.59 3.62 11.70
C GLY A 244 1.17 2.20 11.71
N LEU A 245 2.14 1.93 10.83
CA LEU A 245 2.80 0.63 10.73
C LEU A 245 3.79 0.44 11.90
N SER A 246 4.17 -0.81 12.15
CA SER A 246 5.26 -1.10 13.08
C SER A 246 6.57 -0.51 12.55
N PRO A 247 7.47 0.01 13.42
CA PRO A 247 8.84 0.36 13.01
C PRO A 247 9.60 -0.81 12.36
N ASP A 248 9.24 -2.04 12.70
CA ASP A 248 9.81 -3.27 12.14
C ASP A 248 9.16 -3.72 10.83
N SER A 249 8.17 -2.99 10.32
CA SER A 249 7.52 -3.33 9.05
C SER A 249 8.53 -3.32 7.91
N ALA A 250 8.62 -4.46 7.22
CA ALA A 250 9.55 -4.66 6.12
C ALA A 250 8.92 -4.25 4.77
N TYR A 251 9.75 -3.71 3.88
CA TYR A 251 9.41 -3.35 2.51
C TYR A 251 10.18 -4.22 1.53
N TRP A 252 9.52 -4.70 0.48
CA TRP A 252 10.24 -5.30 -0.63
C TRP A 252 10.79 -4.21 -1.55
N VAL A 253 12.12 -4.12 -1.66
CA VAL A 253 12.87 -3.12 -2.43
C VAL A 253 13.91 -3.83 -3.29
N CYS A 254 13.76 -3.73 -4.60
CA CYS A 254 14.41 -4.63 -5.55
C CYS A 254 15.94 -4.79 -5.41
N ALA A 255 16.72 -3.76 -5.06
CA ALA A 255 18.17 -3.91 -4.94
C ALA A 255 18.60 -4.68 -3.69
N TYR A 256 17.86 -4.54 -2.58
CA TYR A 256 18.20 -5.19 -1.31
C TYR A 256 17.72 -6.64 -1.27
N CYS A 257 16.55 -6.90 -1.85
CA CYS A 257 15.85 -8.18 -1.74
C CYS A 257 16.33 -9.20 -2.79
N ASN A 258 16.65 -8.75 -4.00
CA ASN A 258 17.19 -9.62 -5.03
C ASN A 258 18.66 -9.96 -4.75
N ASN A 259 19.05 -11.18 -5.09
CA ASN A 259 20.45 -11.57 -5.10
C ASN A 259 21.17 -10.91 -6.28
N GLN A 260 21.99 -9.90 -5.99
CA GLN A 260 22.68 -9.09 -7.00
C GLN A 260 23.76 -9.85 -7.78
N HIS A 261 24.15 -11.05 -7.32
CA HIS A 261 25.10 -11.94 -8.00
C HIS A 261 24.44 -12.87 -9.02
N PHE A 262 23.11 -13.02 -8.96
CA PHE A 262 22.34 -13.92 -9.83
C PHE A 262 21.05 -13.27 -10.35
N LEU A 263 21.09 -11.97 -10.61
CA LEU A 263 19.90 -11.17 -10.93
C LEU A 263 19.11 -11.71 -12.14
N MET A 264 19.77 -12.31 -13.14
CA MET A 264 19.10 -12.93 -14.29
C MET A 264 18.16 -14.08 -13.92
N LYS A 265 18.43 -14.79 -12.81
CA LYS A 265 17.53 -15.82 -12.28
C LYS A 265 16.26 -15.21 -11.67
N GLU A 266 16.36 -14.00 -11.14
CA GLU A 266 15.25 -13.24 -10.55
C GLU A 266 14.40 -12.55 -11.63
N LEU A 267 15.04 -12.05 -12.70
CA LEU A 267 14.44 -11.32 -13.83
C LEU A 267 13.91 -12.24 -14.94
N ASN A 268 13.18 -13.30 -14.59
CA ASN A 268 12.58 -14.27 -15.51
C ASN A 268 12.07 -13.63 -16.82
N THR A 269 12.21 -14.31 -17.97
CA THR A 269 11.78 -13.78 -19.28
C THR A 269 10.30 -13.40 -19.30
N ASN A 270 9.46 -14.04 -18.48
CA ASN A 270 8.10 -13.59 -18.21
C ASN A 270 8.07 -12.58 -17.05
N PRO A 271 7.71 -11.30 -17.27
CA PRO A 271 7.61 -10.30 -16.22
C PRO A 271 6.72 -10.71 -15.04
N ARG A 272 5.64 -11.48 -15.29
CA ARG A 272 4.75 -12.01 -14.23
C ARG A 272 5.34 -13.18 -13.43
N ALA A 273 6.47 -13.74 -13.86
CA ALA A 273 7.18 -14.80 -13.13
C ALA A 273 8.41 -14.28 -12.37
N THR A 274 8.69 -12.97 -12.46
CA THR A 274 9.81 -12.32 -11.78
C THR A 274 9.59 -12.25 -10.27
N SER A 275 10.68 -12.09 -9.52
CA SER A 275 10.62 -11.84 -8.07
C SER A 275 9.79 -10.60 -7.72
N PHE A 276 9.77 -9.59 -8.60
CA PHE A 276 8.99 -8.36 -8.46
C PHE A 276 7.49 -8.65 -8.38
N PHE A 277 6.97 -9.40 -9.35
CA PHE A 277 5.54 -9.76 -9.39
C PHE A 277 5.15 -10.69 -8.22
N LYS A 278 6.01 -11.64 -7.86
CA LYS A 278 5.78 -12.50 -6.70
C LYS A 278 5.74 -11.72 -5.40
N ALA A 279 6.68 -10.78 -5.22
CA ALA A 279 6.73 -9.90 -4.05
C ALA A 279 5.49 -9.03 -3.92
N MET A 280 4.98 -8.46 -5.02
CA MET A 280 3.72 -7.72 -4.99
C MET A 280 2.56 -8.60 -4.47
N ASN A 281 2.45 -9.86 -4.90
CA ASN A 281 1.43 -10.79 -4.40
C ASN A 281 1.65 -11.24 -2.94
N ALA A 282 2.83 -11.00 -2.38
CA ALA A 282 3.14 -11.25 -0.97
C ALA A 282 2.88 -10.04 -0.06
N CYS A 283 2.51 -8.88 -0.62
CA CYS A 283 2.29 -7.63 0.10
C CYS A 283 0.80 -7.25 0.22
N ASP A 284 0.50 -6.28 1.08
CA ASP A 284 -0.84 -5.69 1.22
C ASP A 284 -1.04 -4.44 0.36
N GLY A 285 0.05 -3.83 -0.08
CA GLY A 285 0.01 -2.66 -0.93
C GLY A 285 1.34 -2.35 -1.60
N LEU A 286 1.28 -1.39 -2.50
CA LEU A 286 2.43 -0.81 -3.20
C LEU A 286 2.60 0.66 -2.78
N LEU A 287 3.82 1.02 -2.42
CA LEU A 287 4.25 2.39 -2.23
C LEU A 287 5.07 2.82 -3.46
N LEU A 288 4.55 3.76 -4.23
CA LEU A 288 5.28 4.41 -5.32
C LEU A 288 6.08 5.58 -4.74
N VAL A 289 7.40 5.50 -4.80
CA VAL A 289 8.28 6.61 -4.43
C VAL A 289 8.67 7.40 -5.68
N VAL A 290 8.34 8.69 -5.69
CA VAL A 290 8.56 9.58 -6.83
C VAL A 290 9.50 10.71 -6.44
N ASP A 291 10.63 10.82 -7.15
CA ASP A 291 11.58 11.91 -6.97
C ASP A 291 11.08 13.21 -7.62
N GLU A 292 11.76 14.33 -7.34
CA GLU A 292 11.39 15.66 -7.85
C GLU A 292 11.33 15.73 -9.39
N ALA A 293 12.17 14.94 -10.08
CA ALA A 293 12.14 14.87 -11.54
C ALA A 293 11.06 13.91 -12.07
N ALA A 294 10.40 13.14 -11.20
CA ALA A 294 9.43 12.09 -11.50
C ALA A 294 9.99 11.00 -12.43
N VAL A 295 11.28 10.67 -12.27
CA VAL A 295 11.98 9.68 -13.10
C VAL A 295 11.34 8.31 -12.95
N ALA A 296 10.85 7.94 -11.76
CA ALA A 296 10.13 6.68 -11.55
C ALA A 296 8.97 6.48 -12.56
N LEU A 297 8.25 7.55 -12.93
CA LEU A 297 7.14 7.49 -13.89
C LEU A 297 7.60 7.30 -15.35
N THR A 298 8.89 7.48 -15.62
CA THR A 298 9.49 7.24 -16.96
C THR A 298 10.05 5.82 -17.10
N ARG A 299 10.04 5.01 -16.02
CA ARG A 299 10.65 3.68 -15.99
C ARG A 299 9.62 2.61 -16.26
N VAL A 300 9.92 1.71 -17.20
CA VAL A 300 8.99 0.68 -17.66
C VAL A 300 8.69 -0.39 -16.58
N TRP A 301 9.64 -0.64 -15.67
CA TRP A 301 9.42 -1.51 -14.51
C TRP A 301 8.39 -0.91 -13.52
N CYS A 302 8.53 0.36 -13.16
CA CYS A 302 7.54 1.05 -12.33
C CYS A 302 6.17 1.11 -13.03
N ALA A 303 6.15 1.34 -14.35
CA ALA A 303 4.92 1.30 -15.14
C ALA A 303 4.25 -0.09 -15.11
N PHE A 304 5.03 -1.18 -15.17
CA PHE A 304 4.52 -2.55 -15.04
C PHE A 304 3.93 -2.80 -13.66
N GLU A 305 4.60 -2.36 -12.60
CA GLU A 305 4.14 -2.53 -11.22
C GLU A 305 2.82 -1.78 -10.98
N LEU A 306 2.72 -0.52 -11.44
CA LEU A 306 1.47 0.24 -11.41
C LEU A 306 0.38 -0.42 -12.27
N ALA A 307 0.71 -0.91 -13.47
CA ALA A 307 -0.24 -1.62 -14.32
C ALA A 307 -0.76 -2.90 -13.67
N ALA A 308 0.10 -3.64 -12.98
CA ALA A 308 -0.27 -4.87 -12.28
C ALA A 308 -1.32 -4.59 -11.19
N VAL A 309 -1.15 -3.51 -10.42
CA VAL A 309 -2.11 -3.06 -9.41
C VAL A 309 -3.40 -2.56 -10.05
N LEU A 310 -3.31 -1.61 -10.97
CA LEU A 310 -4.48 -0.90 -11.52
C LEU A 310 -5.35 -1.78 -12.43
N LEU A 311 -4.76 -2.79 -13.08
CA LEU A 311 -5.50 -3.75 -13.90
C LEU A 311 -5.98 -4.97 -13.10
N GLY A 312 -5.73 -5.03 -11.78
CA GLY A 312 -6.20 -6.09 -10.90
C GLY A 312 -5.48 -7.43 -11.09
N HIS A 313 -4.21 -7.41 -11.52
CA HIS A 313 -3.39 -8.62 -11.65
C HIS A 313 -2.76 -9.04 -10.32
N VAL A 314 -2.77 -8.17 -9.30
CA VAL A 314 -2.29 -8.47 -7.95
C VAL A 314 -3.42 -8.27 -6.94
N THR A 315 -3.46 -9.12 -5.93
CA THR A 315 -4.40 -9.06 -4.81
C THR A 315 -3.63 -8.94 -3.50
N SER A 316 -4.25 -8.33 -2.47
CA SER A 316 -3.63 -8.30 -1.14
C SER A 316 -3.42 -9.73 -0.64
N LYS A 317 -2.31 -9.93 0.09
CA LYS A 317 -2.04 -11.17 0.82
C LYS A 317 -3.17 -11.52 1.80
N LEU A 318 -3.79 -10.52 2.40
CA LEU A 318 -4.93 -10.68 3.30
C LEU A 318 -6.22 -10.83 2.48
N GLN A 319 -6.77 -12.06 2.49
CA GLN A 319 -7.98 -12.39 1.75
C GLN A 319 -9.12 -11.41 2.05
N GLY A 320 -9.81 -10.96 0.99
CA GLY A 320 -10.90 -10.00 1.09
C GLY A 320 -10.47 -8.54 1.29
N ARG A 321 -9.17 -8.23 1.42
CA ARG A 321 -8.67 -6.85 1.43
C ARG A 321 -8.33 -6.39 0.02
N ARG A 322 -8.62 -5.12 -0.25
CA ARG A 322 -8.15 -4.44 -1.46
C ARG A 322 -6.65 -4.21 -1.34
N PHE A 323 -5.92 -4.47 -2.44
CA PHE A 323 -4.52 -4.09 -2.56
C PHE A 323 -4.39 -2.56 -2.57
N LEU A 324 -3.62 -2.00 -1.64
CA LEU A 324 -3.49 -0.55 -1.47
C LEU A 324 -2.43 0.03 -2.40
N LEU A 325 -2.61 1.30 -2.79
CA LEU A 325 -1.66 2.03 -3.63
C LEU A 325 -1.40 3.42 -3.04
N ASP A 326 -0.20 3.62 -2.50
CA ASP A 326 0.24 4.90 -1.93
C ASP A 326 1.35 5.53 -2.76
N ILE A 327 1.48 6.84 -2.65
CA ILE A 327 2.49 7.61 -3.37
C ILE A 327 3.20 8.52 -2.37
N ALA A 328 4.52 8.49 -2.37
CA ALA A 328 5.35 9.33 -1.53
C ALA A 328 6.37 10.13 -2.34
N THR A 329 6.67 11.32 -1.86
CA THR A 329 7.80 12.11 -2.34
C THR A 329 8.49 12.82 -1.19
N ALA A 330 9.82 12.90 -1.27
CA ALA A 330 10.66 13.50 -0.25
C ALA A 330 10.65 15.03 -0.39
N GLN A 331 9.57 15.63 0.09
CA GLN A 331 9.41 17.07 0.17
C GLN A 331 9.13 17.49 1.61
N PRO A 332 10.00 18.30 2.23
CA PRO A 332 9.75 18.80 3.56
C PRO A 332 8.55 19.75 3.62
N TRP A 333 7.74 19.62 4.67
CA TRP A 333 6.62 20.52 4.94
C TRP A 333 6.32 20.60 6.44
N THR A 334 5.64 21.66 6.86
CA THR A 334 5.20 21.81 8.26
C THR A 334 3.70 21.69 8.40
N GLY A 335 3.28 20.90 9.38
CA GLY A 335 1.90 20.66 9.77
C GLY A 335 1.62 21.20 11.17
N VAL A 336 0.35 21.11 11.57
CA VAL A 336 -0.09 21.44 12.93
C VAL A 336 -0.85 20.26 13.49
N SER A 337 -0.34 19.70 14.58
CA SER A 337 -1.03 18.67 15.35
C SER A 337 -1.68 19.29 16.58
N THR A 338 -2.87 18.79 16.92
CA THR A 338 -3.63 19.28 18.09
C THR A 338 -4.04 18.12 18.97
N LYS A 339 -3.66 18.17 20.25
CA LYS A 339 -4.03 17.16 21.25
C LYS A 339 -4.41 17.86 22.55
N HIS A 340 -5.55 17.49 23.13
CA HIS A 340 -6.09 18.11 24.36
C HIS A 340 -6.22 19.65 24.28
N GLY A 341 -6.58 20.18 23.10
CA GLY A 341 -6.74 21.62 22.88
C GLY A 341 -5.43 22.42 22.82
N ARG A 342 -4.27 21.75 22.80
CA ARG A 342 -2.96 22.36 22.55
C ARG A 342 -2.50 21.98 21.15
N SER A 343 -2.00 22.96 20.41
CA SER A 343 -1.46 22.76 19.07
C SER A 343 0.05 22.99 19.06
N TRP A 344 0.77 22.20 18.26
CA TRP A 344 2.19 22.36 18.02
C TRP A 344 2.50 22.15 16.53
N GLU A 345 3.59 22.76 16.09
CA GLU A 345 4.10 22.59 14.73
C GLU A 345 4.83 21.24 14.63
N GLU A 346 4.54 20.51 13.57
CA GLU A 346 5.22 19.26 13.23
C GLU A 346 5.97 19.44 11.92
N SER A 347 7.22 18.99 11.88
CA SER A 347 8.01 18.97 10.66
C SER A 347 7.97 17.57 10.07
N HIS A 348 7.80 17.52 8.76
CA HIS A 348 7.77 16.31 7.96
C HIS A 348 8.83 16.42 6.88
N ASP A 349 9.47 15.31 6.56
CA ASP A 349 10.51 15.23 5.53
C ASP A 349 9.98 14.74 4.17
N ALA A 350 8.79 14.15 4.18
CA ALA A 350 8.10 13.64 3.01
C ALA A 350 6.59 13.91 3.10
N VAL A 351 5.91 13.79 1.96
CA VAL A 351 4.46 13.93 1.84
C VAL A 351 3.89 12.72 1.11
N LEU A 352 2.69 12.30 1.51
CA LEU A 352 1.99 11.15 0.96
C LEU A 352 0.61 11.50 0.42
N ILE A 353 0.30 10.86 -0.70
CA ILE A 353 -1.05 10.56 -1.18
C ILE A 353 -1.35 9.12 -0.80
N THR A 354 -2.48 8.87 -0.14
CA THR A 354 -2.82 7.54 0.37
C THR A 354 -4.14 7.02 -0.21
N ASP A 355 -4.18 5.73 -0.55
CA ASP A 355 -5.46 5.06 -0.83
C ASP A 355 -6.26 4.94 0.48
N GLY A 356 -7.23 5.83 0.61
CA GLY A 356 -8.03 6.04 1.82
C GLY A 356 -7.30 6.81 2.94
N MET A 357 -8.03 7.05 4.03
CA MET A 357 -7.54 7.78 5.20
C MET A 357 -6.56 6.96 6.05
N SER A 358 -5.62 7.67 6.69
CA SER A 358 -4.82 7.19 7.82
C SER A 358 -5.67 6.85 9.05
N LEU A 359 -5.10 6.13 10.02
CA LEU A 359 -5.79 5.80 11.27
C LEU A 359 -6.25 7.06 12.02
N THR A 360 -5.37 8.06 12.14
CA THR A 360 -5.68 9.33 12.82
C THR A 360 -6.80 10.10 12.09
N GLU A 361 -6.78 10.15 10.76
CA GLU A 361 -7.85 10.77 9.98
C GLU A 361 -9.18 10.05 10.14
N ARG A 362 -9.17 8.71 10.14
CA ARG A 362 -10.39 7.91 10.40
C ARG A 362 -10.93 8.15 11.80
N GLN A 363 -10.07 8.26 12.81
CA GLN A 363 -10.48 8.58 14.18
C GLN A 363 -11.16 9.95 14.25
N GLU A 364 -10.60 10.95 13.59
CA GLU A 364 -11.18 12.29 13.51
C GLU A 364 -12.49 12.32 12.72
N GLU A 365 -12.58 11.55 11.63
CA GLU A 365 -13.82 11.35 10.88
C GLU A 365 -14.92 10.72 11.75
N CYS A 366 -14.56 9.75 12.60
CA CYS A 366 -15.49 9.13 13.56
C CYS A 366 -15.96 10.12 14.64
N PHE A 367 -15.13 11.10 15.01
CA PHE A 367 -15.46 12.08 16.03
C PHE A 367 -16.29 13.25 15.48
N ARG A 368 -15.94 13.72 14.27
CA ARG A 368 -16.56 14.84 13.58
C ARG A 368 -16.60 14.53 12.08
N ALA A 369 -17.78 14.29 11.55
CA ALA A 369 -17.96 13.97 10.14
C ALA A 369 -17.35 15.05 9.22
N GLY A 370 -16.65 14.60 8.19
CA GLY A 370 -15.87 15.41 7.25
C GLY A 370 -14.49 15.83 7.76
N ALA A 371 -14.19 15.73 9.06
CA ALA A 371 -12.91 16.19 9.61
C ALA A 371 -11.72 15.36 9.14
N GLY A 372 -11.88 14.03 9.02
CA GLY A 372 -10.81 13.17 8.55
C GLY A 372 -10.47 13.44 7.09
N HIS A 373 -11.49 13.66 6.25
CA HIS A 373 -11.27 14.06 4.86
C HIS A 373 -10.60 15.43 4.73
N VAL A 374 -10.97 16.41 5.59
CA VAL A 374 -10.29 17.71 5.60
C VAL A 374 -8.82 17.56 5.99
N MET A 375 -8.51 16.71 6.97
CA MET A 375 -7.13 16.44 7.38
C MET A 375 -6.33 15.73 6.28
N GLN A 376 -6.93 14.72 5.63
CA GLN A 376 -6.34 14.04 4.48
C GLN A 376 -6.04 15.05 3.37
N ALA A 377 -7.01 15.88 2.98
CA ALA A 377 -6.82 16.87 1.95
C ALA A 377 -5.76 17.93 2.32
N MET A 378 -5.68 18.32 3.60
CA MET A 378 -4.63 19.21 4.09
C MET A 378 -3.24 18.60 3.94
N ARG A 379 -3.06 17.31 4.28
CA ARG A 379 -1.78 16.60 4.07
C ARG A 379 -1.46 16.50 2.58
N GLU A 380 -2.40 15.97 1.80
CA GLU A 380 -2.20 15.70 0.37
C GLU A 380 -2.00 16.98 -0.44
N SER A 381 -2.57 18.11 -0.01
CA SER A 381 -2.33 19.42 -0.65
C SER A 381 -0.88 19.89 -0.60
N LYS A 382 -0.02 19.24 0.20
CA LYS A 382 1.42 19.53 0.25
C LYS A 382 2.21 18.79 -0.83
N PHE A 383 1.59 17.84 -1.54
CA PHE A 383 2.22 17.08 -2.61
C PHE A 383 2.50 17.99 -3.83
N PRO A 384 3.68 17.93 -4.48
CA PRO A 384 4.03 18.81 -5.58
C PRO A 384 3.08 18.69 -6.77
N THR A 385 2.52 19.81 -7.19
CA THR A 385 1.67 19.86 -8.39
C THR A 385 2.43 19.48 -9.65
N GLU A 386 3.73 19.78 -9.73
CA GLU A 386 4.58 19.48 -10.88
C GLU A 386 4.75 17.96 -11.09
N ILE A 387 4.81 17.18 -10.00
CA ILE A 387 4.87 15.71 -10.09
C ILE A 387 3.53 15.18 -10.59
N ILE A 388 2.41 15.71 -10.07
CA ILE A 388 1.06 15.31 -10.49
C ILE A 388 0.86 15.63 -11.98
N GLU A 389 1.28 16.82 -12.45
CA GLU A 389 1.16 17.20 -13.86
C GLU A 389 1.95 16.25 -14.77
N LYS A 390 3.20 15.93 -14.42
CA LYS A 390 3.98 14.91 -15.15
C LYS A 390 3.30 13.53 -15.15
N ALA A 391 2.69 13.15 -14.04
CA ALA A 391 1.99 11.87 -13.93
C ALA A 391 0.71 11.80 -14.78
N MET A 392 -0.01 12.92 -14.91
CA MET A 392 -1.15 13.03 -15.83
C MET A 392 -0.74 13.01 -17.30
N GLU A 393 0.53 13.22 -17.61
CA GLU A 393 1.11 13.14 -18.96
C GLU A 393 1.82 11.80 -19.24
N ILE A 394 1.78 10.85 -18.30
CA ILE A 394 2.52 9.58 -18.44
C ILE A 394 2.17 8.87 -19.74
N ASP A 395 3.19 8.31 -20.38
CA ASP A 395 3.05 7.45 -21.55
C ASP A 395 3.96 6.23 -21.40
N ILE A 396 3.35 5.07 -21.10
CA ILE A 396 4.10 3.83 -20.90
C ILE A 396 4.77 3.33 -22.18
N GLU A 397 4.32 3.75 -23.36
CA GLU A 397 4.96 3.41 -24.64
C GLU A 397 6.37 4.05 -24.73
N ALA A 398 6.52 5.25 -24.18
CA ALA A 398 7.79 5.97 -24.11
C ALA A 398 8.68 5.56 -22.92
N ALA A 399 8.21 4.66 -22.06
CA ALA A 399 8.94 4.25 -20.87
C ALA A 399 10.26 3.54 -21.18
N GLN A 400 11.24 3.74 -20.29
CA GLN A 400 12.63 3.34 -20.48
C GLN A 400 13.05 2.23 -19.52
N ALA A 401 13.96 1.38 -19.96
CA ALA A 401 14.70 0.42 -19.14
C ALA A 401 16.20 0.56 -19.40
N THR A 402 17.01 0.12 -18.44
CA THR A 402 18.46 -0.01 -18.63
C THR A 402 18.77 -1.09 -19.67
N LEU A 403 17.99 -2.18 -19.68
CA LEU A 403 18.08 -3.24 -20.68
C LEU A 403 16.89 -3.14 -21.65
N GLN A 404 17.16 -3.02 -22.95
CA GLN A 404 16.11 -2.95 -23.98
C GLN A 404 15.21 -4.20 -23.97
N ALA A 405 15.77 -5.37 -23.65
CA ALA A 405 15.01 -6.61 -23.55
C ALA A 405 13.89 -6.53 -22.50
N ASP A 406 14.14 -5.90 -21.34
CA ASP A 406 13.11 -5.72 -20.30
C ASP A 406 11.97 -4.86 -20.82
N ARG A 407 12.29 -3.76 -21.52
CA ARG A 407 11.29 -2.89 -22.13
C ARG A 407 10.40 -3.68 -23.11
N ASN A 408 11.01 -4.48 -23.98
CA ASN A 408 10.27 -5.31 -24.94
C ASN A 408 9.36 -6.32 -24.22
N ARG A 409 9.91 -7.08 -23.27
CA ARG A 409 9.18 -8.12 -22.50
C ARG A 409 8.01 -7.55 -21.73
N ILE A 410 8.19 -6.41 -21.06
CA ILE A 410 7.15 -5.77 -20.26
C ILE A 410 6.04 -5.23 -21.14
N LEU A 411 6.38 -4.51 -22.21
CA LEU A 411 5.36 -3.97 -23.10
C LEU A 411 4.58 -5.10 -23.79
N ASN A 412 5.25 -6.14 -24.29
CA ASN A 412 4.57 -7.32 -24.81
C ASN A 412 3.70 -8.04 -23.76
N CYS A 413 4.15 -8.09 -22.51
CA CYS A 413 3.35 -8.63 -21.40
C CYS A 413 2.09 -7.79 -21.12
N ILE A 414 2.18 -6.46 -21.16
CA ILE A 414 1.03 -5.55 -21.00
C ILE A 414 0.09 -5.63 -22.22
N ALA A 415 0.65 -5.80 -23.42
CA ALA A 415 -0.13 -6.00 -24.64
C ALA A 415 -0.89 -7.35 -24.64
N GLY A 416 -0.49 -8.29 -23.79
CA GLY A 416 -1.08 -9.64 -23.74
C GLY A 416 -0.56 -10.54 -24.87
N SER A 417 0.64 -10.26 -25.38
CA SER A 417 1.32 -11.12 -26.37
C SER A 417 1.61 -12.51 -25.79
N ASN A 418 1.87 -13.49 -26.66
CA ASN A 418 2.28 -14.81 -26.19
C ASN A 418 3.70 -14.77 -25.64
N PHE A 419 4.02 -15.66 -24.69
CA PHE A 419 5.36 -15.72 -24.08
C PHE A 419 6.50 -15.85 -25.10
N SER A 420 6.29 -16.58 -26.20
CA SER A 420 7.28 -16.74 -27.27
C SER A 420 7.60 -15.45 -28.02
N GLU A 421 6.80 -14.40 -27.85
CA GLU A 421 6.91 -13.11 -28.56
C GLU A 421 7.48 -12.00 -27.65
N PHE A 422 7.80 -12.29 -26.39
CA PHE A 422 8.18 -11.26 -25.42
C PHE A 422 9.47 -10.51 -25.77
N ASP A 423 10.44 -11.17 -26.40
CA ASP A 423 11.68 -10.52 -26.85
C ASP A 423 11.52 -9.74 -28.18
N ALA A 424 10.39 -9.91 -28.88
CA ALA A 424 10.13 -9.20 -30.14
C ALA A 424 9.93 -7.69 -29.89
N ASP A 425 10.06 -6.90 -30.96
CA ASP A 425 9.75 -5.47 -30.88
C ASP A 425 8.27 -5.29 -30.48
N PRO A 426 7.99 -4.57 -29.39
CA PRO A 426 6.62 -4.39 -28.94
C PRO A 426 5.84 -3.53 -29.93
N PRO A 427 4.50 -3.69 -30.01
CA PRO A 427 3.66 -2.80 -30.80
C PRO A 427 3.94 -1.34 -30.46
N ALA A 428 4.01 -0.48 -31.49
CA ALA A 428 4.20 0.96 -31.27
C ALA A 428 3.03 1.57 -30.48
N HIS A 429 1.82 1.06 -30.74
CA HIS A 429 0.60 1.43 -30.03
C HIS A 429 -0.22 0.19 -29.72
N HIS A 430 -0.89 0.16 -28.56
CA HIS A 430 -1.79 -0.93 -28.19
C HIS A 430 -2.90 -0.45 -27.26
N HIS A 431 -4.10 -1.04 -27.39
CA HIS A 431 -5.25 -0.66 -26.55
C HIS A 431 -4.98 -0.89 -25.05
N SER A 432 -4.22 -1.94 -24.69
CA SER A 432 -3.79 -2.17 -23.30
C SER A 432 -2.85 -1.09 -22.78
N TYR A 433 -2.04 -0.46 -23.65
CA TYR A 433 -1.17 0.63 -23.24
C TYR A 433 -1.97 1.88 -22.92
N GLU A 434 -2.88 2.25 -23.81
CA GLU A 434 -3.78 3.38 -23.57
C GLU A 434 -4.67 3.12 -22.36
N ARG A 435 -5.10 1.87 -22.15
CA ARG A 435 -5.82 1.48 -20.93
C ARG A 435 -4.98 1.72 -19.68
N CYS A 436 -3.72 1.28 -19.66
CA CYS A 436 -2.81 1.51 -18.55
C CYS A 436 -2.56 3.00 -18.29
N ASN A 437 -2.22 3.76 -19.34
CA ASN A 437 -2.04 5.21 -19.31
C ASN A 437 -3.25 5.90 -18.67
N ARG A 438 -4.47 5.59 -19.12
CA ARG A 438 -5.69 6.20 -18.56
C ARG A 438 -5.89 5.91 -17.07
N HIS A 439 -5.63 4.68 -16.62
CA HIS A 439 -5.77 4.34 -15.19
C HIS A 439 -4.75 5.06 -14.32
N ILE A 440 -3.47 5.13 -14.75
CA ILE A 440 -2.44 5.85 -14.00
C ILE A 440 -2.78 7.35 -13.93
N ARG A 441 -3.11 7.97 -15.07
CA ARG A 441 -3.49 9.39 -15.14
C ARG A 441 -4.72 9.70 -14.26
N SER A 442 -5.75 8.84 -14.30
CA SER A 442 -6.95 8.95 -13.47
C SER A 442 -6.61 8.88 -11.98
N MET A 443 -5.77 7.93 -11.57
CA MET A 443 -5.37 7.76 -10.18
C MET A 443 -4.67 9.01 -9.62
N PHE A 444 -3.72 9.59 -10.34
CA PHE A 444 -3.08 10.85 -9.94
C PHE A 444 -4.06 12.04 -9.98
N ALA A 445 -4.96 12.10 -10.96
CA ALA A 445 -5.97 13.16 -11.04
C ALA A 445 -6.95 13.11 -9.85
N GLN A 446 -7.38 11.93 -9.42
CA GLN A 446 -8.26 11.75 -8.25
C GLN A 446 -7.58 12.25 -6.97
N ALA A 447 -6.30 11.91 -6.77
CA ALA A 447 -5.52 12.40 -5.63
C ALA A 447 -5.31 13.92 -5.64
N ALA A 448 -5.24 14.53 -6.83
CA ALA A 448 -4.97 15.95 -7.00
C ALA A 448 -6.15 16.86 -6.65
N PHE A 449 -7.37 16.34 -6.50
CA PHE A 449 -8.54 17.17 -6.13
C PHE A 449 -8.39 17.80 -4.74
N SER A 450 -7.76 17.10 -3.81
CA SER A 450 -7.40 17.65 -2.49
C SER A 450 -6.52 18.89 -2.63
N THR A 451 -5.51 18.82 -3.50
CA THR A 451 -4.61 19.93 -3.81
C THR A 451 -5.36 21.05 -4.54
N ALA A 452 -6.12 20.73 -5.58
CA ALA A 452 -6.89 21.72 -6.34
C ALA A 452 -7.99 22.39 -5.51
N ALA A 453 -8.51 21.75 -4.46
CA ALA A 453 -9.46 22.38 -3.55
C ALA A 453 -8.82 23.44 -2.67
N MET A 454 -7.55 23.24 -2.31
CA MET A 454 -6.79 24.15 -1.44
C MET A 454 -6.10 25.27 -2.23
N HIS A 455 -5.84 25.05 -3.51
CA HIS A 455 -5.26 26.01 -4.44
C HIS A 455 -6.35 26.72 -5.25
N ASP A 456 -6.36 28.05 -5.27
CA ASP A 456 -7.39 28.85 -5.94
C ASP A 456 -7.11 28.95 -7.47
N ASP A 457 -7.00 27.80 -8.15
CA ASP A 457 -6.66 27.66 -9.57
C ASP A 457 -7.76 26.91 -10.37
N PRO A 458 -8.70 27.63 -11.00
CA PRO A 458 -9.76 27.04 -11.82
C PRO A 458 -9.27 26.28 -13.05
N GLU A 459 -8.17 26.71 -13.66
CA GLU A 459 -7.62 26.05 -14.85
C GLU A 459 -7.00 24.71 -14.50
N TYR A 460 -6.31 24.63 -13.36
CA TYR A 460 -5.83 23.35 -12.81
C TYR A 460 -6.99 22.39 -12.53
N PHE A 461 -8.05 22.88 -11.89
CA PHE A 461 -9.26 22.09 -11.63
C PHE A 461 -9.88 21.54 -12.93
N HIS A 462 -9.97 22.34 -13.98
CA HIS A 462 -10.47 21.90 -15.29
C HIS A 462 -9.59 20.82 -15.93
N ARG A 463 -8.26 20.93 -15.81
CA ARG A 463 -7.32 19.89 -16.29
C ARG A 463 -7.55 18.55 -15.58
N LEU A 464 -7.78 18.57 -14.26
CA LEU A 464 -8.09 17.35 -13.49
C LEU A 464 -9.37 16.68 -13.97
N LEU A 465 -10.46 17.44 -14.15
CA LEU A 465 -11.73 16.92 -14.65
C LEU A 465 -11.58 16.29 -16.04
N LYS A 466 -10.79 16.93 -16.92
CA LYS A 466 -10.50 16.39 -18.25
C LYS A 466 -9.70 15.09 -18.18
N ALA A 467 -8.74 14.98 -17.27
CA ALA A 467 -7.96 13.76 -17.08
C ALA A 467 -8.85 12.59 -16.63
N LEU A 468 -9.77 12.82 -15.69
CA LEU A 468 -10.75 11.83 -15.24
C LEU A 468 -11.73 11.41 -16.35
N GLY A 469 -12.30 12.37 -17.08
CA GLY A 469 -13.34 12.12 -18.09
C GLY A 469 -12.89 11.20 -19.25
N ASN A 470 -11.58 11.00 -19.42
CA ASN A 470 -11.05 10.10 -20.44
C ASN A 470 -11.07 8.62 -20.02
N ASN A 471 -11.25 8.30 -18.73
CA ASN A 471 -11.21 6.92 -18.23
C ASN A 471 -12.60 6.34 -17.90
N LEU A 472 -13.31 5.86 -18.93
CA LEU A 472 -14.65 5.28 -18.81
C LEU A 472 -14.67 3.81 -18.34
N GLU A 473 -13.52 3.26 -17.93
CA GLU A 473 -13.40 1.88 -17.47
C GLU A 473 -13.26 1.76 -15.95
N ASP A 474 -12.96 2.87 -15.26
CA ASP A 474 -12.79 2.89 -13.81
C ASP A 474 -14.09 2.46 -13.11
N ARG A 475 -13.99 1.50 -12.20
CA ARG A 475 -15.15 1.06 -11.41
C ARG A 475 -15.39 1.94 -10.19
N SER A 476 -14.42 2.78 -9.83
CA SER A 476 -14.42 3.62 -8.65
C SER A 476 -13.95 5.02 -9.03
N LEU A 477 -14.69 6.03 -8.57
CA LEU A 477 -14.35 7.43 -8.77
C LEU A 477 -14.51 8.17 -7.44
N SER A 478 -13.42 8.78 -7.00
CA SER A 478 -13.38 9.62 -5.81
C SER A 478 -13.03 11.06 -6.19
N ILE A 479 -13.92 11.99 -5.84
CA ILE A 479 -13.73 13.43 -6.05
C ILE A 479 -13.79 14.11 -4.69
N LEU A 480 -12.60 14.36 -4.13
CA LEU A 480 -12.44 14.89 -2.79
C LEU A 480 -12.07 16.37 -2.85
N CYS A 481 -13.06 17.25 -2.71
CA CYS A 481 -12.88 18.69 -2.81
C CYS A 481 -13.22 19.45 -1.51
N PRO A 482 -12.79 19.02 -0.32
CA PRO A 482 -13.20 19.69 0.91
C PRO A 482 -12.66 21.13 0.93
N THR A 483 -13.51 22.06 1.36
CA THR A 483 -13.23 23.49 1.54
C THR A 483 -12.85 24.26 0.27
N SER A 484 -13.12 23.69 -0.91
CA SER A 484 -12.82 24.34 -2.19
C SER A 484 -13.53 25.69 -2.34
N LYS A 485 -12.76 26.70 -2.74
CA LYS A 485 -13.28 28.04 -3.10
C LYS A 485 -13.60 28.17 -4.58
N VAL A 486 -12.96 27.35 -5.40
CA VAL A 486 -13.12 27.31 -6.87
C VAL A 486 -14.40 26.57 -7.23
N LEU A 487 -14.68 25.45 -6.57
CA LEU A 487 -15.81 24.60 -6.93
C LEU A 487 -17.15 25.31 -6.69
N SER A 488 -17.91 25.45 -7.78
CA SER A 488 -19.23 26.09 -7.86
C SER A 488 -20.16 25.28 -8.77
N ASP A 489 -21.41 25.72 -8.89
CA ASP A 489 -22.39 25.08 -9.77
C ASP A 489 -21.92 24.98 -11.24
N GLU A 490 -21.13 25.95 -11.74
CA GLU A 490 -20.59 25.95 -13.11
C GLU A 490 -19.62 24.78 -13.37
N HIS A 491 -19.00 24.26 -12.32
CA HIS A 491 -18.05 23.15 -12.41
C HIS A 491 -18.74 21.77 -12.33
N VAL A 492 -20.03 21.73 -11.96
CA VAL A 492 -20.77 20.47 -11.81
C VAL A 492 -20.92 19.74 -13.15
N ASP A 493 -21.05 20.46 -14.27
CA ASP A 493 -21.06 19.86 -15.61
C ASP A 493 -19.80 19.00 -15.85
N GLY A 494 -18.64 19.49 -15.44
CA GLY A 494 -17.37 18.76 -15.58
C GLY A 494 -17.28 17.56 -14.64
N LEU A 495 -17.82 17.65 -13.44
CA LEU A 495 -17.93 16.51 -12.52
C LEU A 495 -18.82 15.41 -13.09
N VAL A 496 -19.99 15.81 -13.58
CA VAL A 496 -20.98 14.91 -14.20
C VAL A 496 -20.42 14.25 -15.46
N ALA A 497 -19.59 14.95 -16.24
CA ALA A 497 -18.93 14.37 -17.41
C ALA A 497 -17.98 13.20 -17.08
N CYS A 498 -17.55 13.08 -15.82
CA CYS A 498 -16.75 11.95 -15.35
C CYS A 498 -17.61 10.71 -15.01
N PHE A 499 -18.93 10.84 -14.95
CA PHE A 499 -19.83 9.74 -14.59
C PHE A 499 -20.15 8.87 -15.80
N HIS A 500 -19.98 7.55 -15.67
CA HIS A 500 -20.22 6.59 -16.74
C HIS A 500 -20.92 5.32 -16.24
N THR A 501 -21.46 4.53 -17.17
CA THR A 501 -22.30 3.35 -16.87
C THR A 501 -21.53 2.15 -16.30
N GLY A 502 -20.20 2.19 -16.36
CA GLY A 502 -19.32 1.20 -15.73
C GLY A 502 -19.11 1.41 -14.24
N LEU A 503 -19.37 2.63 -13.74
CA LEU A 503 -19.04 3.04 -12.39
C LEU A 503 -19.86 2.26 -11.34
N LYS A 504 -19.18 1.72 -10.33
CA LYS A 504 -19.75 0.93 -9.23
C LYS A 504 -19.65 1.63 -7.88
N LEU A 505 -18.58 2.39 -7.66
CA LEU A 505 -18.37 3.21 -6.49
C LEU A 505 -18.20 4.67 -6.89
N LEU A 506 -18.98 5.54 -6.26
CA LEU A 506 -18.80 6.98 -6.37
C LEU A 506 -18.65 7.59 -4.97
N ASP A 507 -17.55 8.28 -4.74
CA ASP A 507 -17.29 9.07 -3.53
C ASP A 507 -17.13 10.54 -3.90
N VAL A 508 -18.04 11.38 -3.42
CA VAL A 508 -18.00 12.83 -3.64
C VAL A 508 -17.99 13.54 -2.29
N ASN A 509 -16.93 14.31 -2.05
CA ASN A 509 -16.80 15.13 -0.86
C ASN A 509 -16.77 16.62 -1.21
N LEU A 510 -17.85 17.31 -0.84
CA LEU A 510 -18.04 18.75 -1.02
C LEU A 510 -18.10 19.48 0.32
N HIS A 511 -17.45 18.96 1.35
CA HIS A 511 -17.44 19.55 2.69
C HIS A 511 -17.08 21.04 2.62
N SER A 512 -17.93 21.93 3.15
CA SER A 512 -17.70 23.38 3.18
C SER A 512 -17.48 24.05 1.80
N CYS A 513 -17.90 23.45 0.68
CA CYS A 513 -17.89 24.08 -0.64
C CYS A 513 -19.02 25.11 -0.77
N ARG A 514 -18.78 26.34 -0.32
CA ARG A 514 -19.85 27.35 -0.15
C ARG A 514 -20.46 27.87 -1.45
N ALA A 515 -19.77 27.73 -2.58
CA ALA A 515 -20.24 28.18 -3.89
C ALA A 515 -21.08 27.12 -4.63
N VAL A 516 -21.20 25.91 -4.09
CA VAL A 516 -22.13 24.88 -4.58
C VAL A 516 -23.49 25.09 -3.92
N THR A 517 -24.53 25.28 -4.73
CA THR A 517 -25.91 25.53 -4.28
C THR A 517 -26.80 24.29 -4.49
N SER A 518 -28.08 24.38 -4.10
CA SER A 518 -29.06 23.34 -4.42
C SER A 518 -29.13 23.04 -5.92
N GLN A 519 -28.96 24.03 -6.80
CA GLN A 519 -29.03 23.82 -8.25
C GLN A 519 -27.91 22.87 -8.74
N GLY A 520 -26.67 23.14 -8.34
CA GLY A 520 -25.54 22.27 -8.68
C GLY A 520 -25.70 20.87 -8.08
N LEU A 521 -26.17 20.76 -6.84
CA LEU A 521 -26.43 19.44 -6.24
C LEU A 521 -27.56 18.69 -6.96
N GLU A 522 -28.66 19.33 -7.31
CA GLU A 522 -29.75 18.70 -8.05
C GLU A 522 -29.26 18.10 -9.37
N GLN A 523 -28.43 18.85 -10.10
CA GLN A 523 -27.82 18.39 -11.33
C GLN A 523 -26.89 17.19 -11.11
N LEU A 524 -26.06 17.25 -10.06
CA LEU A 524 -25.19 16.14 -9.67
C LEU A 524 -26.01 14.88 -9.34
N MET A 525 -27.08 15.03 -8.55
CA MET A 525 -27.96 13.93 -8.13
C MET A 525 -28.69 13.29 -9.31
N GLN A 526 -29.20 14.10 -10.25
CA GLN A 526 -29.91 13.62 -11.44
C GLN A 526 -29.00 12.85 -12.41
N SER A 527 -27.69 13.05 -12.29
CA SER A 527 -26.69 12.44 -13.17
C SER A 527 -26.03 11.18 -12.59
N LEU A 528 -26.45 10.74 -11.39
CA LEU A 528 -25.88 9.55 -10.74
C LEU A 528 -26.06 8.29 -11.62
N PRO A 529 -24.98 7.51 -11.87
CA PRO A 529 -25.09 6.28 -12.63
C PRO A 529 -25.99 5.23 -11.95
N LYS A 530 -26.88 4.61 -12.72
CA LYS A 530 -27.77 3.53 -12.24
C LYS A 530 -27.02 2.25 -11.87
N SER A 531 -25.76 2.13 -12.32
CA SER A 531 -24.88 0.99 -12.09
C SER A 531 -24.22 0.95 -10.70
N LEU A 532 -24.36 2.04 -9.93
CA LEU A 532 -23.72 2.18 -8.63
C LEU A 532 -24.18 1.13 -7.63
N LEU A 533 -23.21 0.58 -6.90
CA LEU A 533 -23.37 -0.29 -5.74
C LEU A 533 -23.01 0.45 -4.44
N THR A 534 -22.06 1.39 -4.51
CA THR A 534 -21.63 2.20 -3.38
C THR A 534 -21.73 3.67 -3.74
N LEU A 535 -22.41 4.43 -2.90
CA LEU A 535 -22.50 5.89 -3.01
C LEU A 535 -22.10 6.53 -1.69
N VAL A 536 -21.05 7.34 -1.74
CA VAL A 536 -20.56 8.16 -0.62
C VAL A 536 -20.74 9.62 -0.99
N LEU A 537 -21.56 10.34 -0.22
CA LEU A 537 -21.82 11.76 -0.38
C LEU A 537 -21.54 12.48 0.93
N THR A 538 -20.43 13.23 0.96
CA THR A 538 -20.06 14.10 2.08
C THR A 538 -20.42 15.54 1.75
N LEU A 539 -21.62 15.95 2.18
CA LEU A 539 -22.27 17.23 1.88
C LEU A 539 -22.44 18.04 3.17
N VAL A 540 -21.33 18.22 3.90
CA VAL A 540 -21.29 18.84 5.23
C VAL A 540 -21.03 20.34 5.14
N ASN A 541 -21.67 21.14 5.99
CA ASN A 541 -21.50 22.60 6.08
C ASN A 541 -21.79 23.34 4.76
N LEU A 542 -22.81 22.90 4.03
CA LEU A 542 -23.30 23.55 2.81
C LEU A 542 -24.43 24.52 3.14
N LEU A 543 -24.10 25.81 3.23
CA LEU A 543 -25.01 26.84 3.77
C LEU A 543 -26.16 27.22 2.82
N ALA A 544 -25.96 27.03 1.51
CA ALA A 544 -26.94 27.37 0.46
C ALA A 544 -27.81 26.18 0.03
N VAL A 545 -27.68 25.04 0.71
CA VAL A 545 -28.37 23.80 0.35
C VAL A 545 -29.66 23.66 1.14
N ASP A 546 -30.77 23.61 0.41
CA ASP A 546 -32.11 23.39 0.92
C ASP A 546 -32.64 22.00 0.58
N GLN A 547 -33.92 21.76 0.88
CA GLN A 547 -34.55 20.46 0.68
C GLN A 547 -34.72 20.04 -0.79
N ALA A 548 -34.61 20.94 -1.77
CA ALA A 548 -34.80 20.60 -3.17
C ALA A 548 -33.72 19.59 -3.65
N SER A 549 -32.46 19.82 -3.28
CA SER A 549 -31.35 18.89 -3.51
C SER A 549 -31.57 17.50 -2.91
N THR A 550 -32.08 17.44 -1.67
CA THR A 550 -32.37 16.15 -1.00
C THR A 550 -33.53 15.41 -1.64
N PHE A 551 -34.48 16.13 -2.25
CA PHE A 551 -35.57 15.52 -2.99
C PHE A 551 -35.08 14.98 -4.33
N ALA A 552 -34.24 15.73 -5.05
CA ALA A 552 -33.60 15.23 -6.27
C ALA A 552 -32.75 13.98 -6.02
N LEU A 553 -32.03 13.92 -4.89
CA LEU A 553 -31.33 12.69 -4.46
C LEU A 553 -32.31 11.54 -4.23
N ALA A 554 -33.41 11.76 -3.50
CA ALA A 554 -34.41 10.72 -3.24
C ALA A 554 -35.06 10.21 -4.54
N GLU A 555 -35.32 11.09 -5.51
CA GLU A 555 -35.91 10.73 -6.80
C GLU A 555 -34.93 10.00 -7.73
N SER A 556 -33.64 10.34 -7.66
CA SER A 556 -32.60 9.82 -8.56
C SER A 556 -31.77 8.69 -7.95
N MET A 557 -32.15 8.21 -6.75
CA MET A 557 -31.38 7.23 -5.99
C MET A 557 -31.21 5.91 -6.78
N PRO A 558 -29.96 5.48 -7.06
CA PRO A 558 -29.73 4.22 -7.77
C PRO A 558 -30.29 3.04 -6.98
N GLN A 559 -31.10 2.19 -7.62
CA GLN A 559 -31.85 1.12 -6.94
C GLN A 559 -31.01 -0.14 -6.67
N ASN A 560 -29.79 -0.20 -7.20
CA ASN A 560 -28.85 -1.31 -6.98
C ASN A 560 -27.87 -1.04 -5.83
N LEU A 561 -27.99 0.10 -5.12
CA LEU A 561 -27.08 0.44 -4.04
C LEU A 561 -27.11 -0.59 -2.91
N GLN A 562 -25.93 -1.06 -2.55
CA GLN A 562 -25.66 -1.91 -1.41
C GLN A 562 -25.11 -1.09 -0.24
N VAL A 563 -24.37 -0.02 -0.51
CA VAL A 563 -23.78 0.87 0.49
C VAL A 563 -24.17 2.31 0.19
N LEU A 564 -24.75 2.98 1.19
CA LEU A 564 -25.06 4.41 1.13
C LEU A 564 -24.47 5.12 2.35
N VAL A 565 -23.62 6.11 2.06
CA VAL A 565 -23.04 7.01 3.06
C VAL A 565 -23.47 8.41 2.71
N LEU A 566 -24.31 9.01 3.55
CA LEU A 566 -24.86 10.32 3.31
C LEU A 566 -24.67 11.20 4.54
N LYS A 567 -23.75 12.15 4.43
CA LYS A 567 -23.40 13.09 5.50
C LYS A 567 -23.90 14.48 5.11
N LEU A 568 -24.92 14.97 5.83
CA LEU A 568 -25.60 16.24 5.62
C LEU A 568 -25.46 17.15 6.85
N ASP A 569 -24.35 17.03 7.57
CA ASP A 569 -24.13 17.73 8.83
C ASP A 569 -23.99 19.23 8.63
N PHE A 570 -24.47 20.01 9.61
CA PHE A 570 -24.33 21.47 9.62
C PHE A 570 -24.95 22.15 8.38
N CYS A 571 -26.02 21.58 7.82
CA CYS A 571 -26.78 22.17 6.72
C CYS A 571 -28.04 22.86 7.29
N PRO A 572 -28.02 24.19 7.51
CA PRO A 572 -28.98 24.89 8.36
C PRO A 572 -30.41 24.97 7.79
N LEU A 573 -30.58 24.78 6.48
CA LEU A 573 -31.88 24.87 5.80
C LEU A 573 -32.59 23.50 5.71
N LEU A 574 -31.93 22.40 6.08
CA LEU A 574 -32.53 21.06 6.03
C LEU A 574 -33.45 20.84 7.21
N THR A 575 -34.65 20.31 6.92
CA THR A 575 -35.70 20.00 7.90
C THR A 575 -35.99 18.50 7.90
N SER A 576 -36.72 18.00 8.90
CA SER A 576 -37.16 16.58 8.97
C SER A 576 -37.86 16.06 7.69
N LYS A 577 -38.43 16.94 6.85
CA LYS A 577 -39.05 16.57 5.56
C LYS A 577 -38.04 16.03 4.55
N SER A 578 -36.82 16.57 4.51
CA SER A 578 -35.72 16.07 3.66
C SER A 578 -35.45 14.61 3.93
N PHE A 579 -35.34 14.28 5.22
CA PHE A 579 -35.03 12.95 5.72
C PHE A 579 -36.17 11.97 5.45
N GLY A 580 -37.42 12.40 5.63
CA GLY A 580 -38.58 11.57 5.30
C GLY A 580 -38.68 11.21 3.82
N GLN A 581 -38.28 12.09 2.90
CA GLN A 581 -38.26 11.76 1.47
C GLN A 581 -37.16 10.77 1.11
N ILE A 582 -35.94 10.98 1.64
CA ILE A 582 -34.83 10.04 1.45
C ILE A 582 -35.21 8.65 2.00
N ALA A 583 -35.75 8.60 3.22
CA ALA A 583 -36.14 7.36 3.89
C ALA A 583 -37.09 6.50 3.02
N ARG A 584 -38.11 7.10 2.42
CA ARG A 584 -39.11 6.41 1.58
C ARG A 584 -38.56 5.88 0.25
N ARG A 585 -37.37 6.29 -0.15
CA ARG A 585 -36.73 5.94 -1.42
C ARG A 585 -35.45 5.13 -1.24
N LEU A 586 -35.13 4.73 0.00
CA LEU A 586 -33.99 3.85 0.26
C LEU A 586 -34.13 2.55 -0.53
N PRO A 587 -33.09 2.12 -1.27
CA PRO A 587 -33.14 0.90 -2.07
C PRO A 587 -33.32 -0.34 -1.21
N SER A 588 -34.14 -1.28 -1.66
CA SER A 588 -34.35 -2.58 -0.99
C SER A 588 -33.11 -3.48 -0.97
N SER A 589 -32.14 -3.20 -1.85
CA SER A 589 -30.84 -3.88 -1.97
C SER A 589 -29.81 -3.42 -0.93
N LEU A 590 -30.11 -2.37 -0.17
CA LEU A 590 -29.16 -1.73 0.74
C LEU A 590 -28.79 -2.64 1.93
N ARG A 591 -27.48 -2.84 2.11
CA ARG A 591 -26.88 -3.62 3.21
C ARG A 591 -26.26 -2.72 4.26
N LYS A 592 -25.65 -1.60 3.87
CA LYS A 592 -25.00 -0.66 4.79
C LYS A 592 -25.54 0.75 4.61
N LEU A 593 -25.97 1.35 5.70
CA LEU A 593 -26.47 2.73 5.74
C LEU A 593 -25.74 3.51 6.82
N TRP A 594 -24.99 4.52 6.39
CA TRP A 594 -24.42 5.54 7.26
C TRP A 594 -25.06 6.88 6.92
N PHE A 595 -25.82 7.40 7.87
CA PHE A 595 -26.63 8.59 7.67
C PHE A 595 -26.35 9.61 8.78
N SER A 596 -25.98 10.82 8.39
CA SER A 596 -25.62 11.88 9.34
C SER A 596 -26.33 13.18 9.00
N ALA A 597 -26.95 13.78 10.02
CA ALA A 597 -27.60 15.10 9.97
C ALA A 597 -27.18 15.95 11.18
N ALA A 598 -26.00 15.71 11.72
CA ALA A 598 -25.58 16.33 12.96
C ALA A 598 -25.58 17.85 12.85
N GLN A 599 -25.98 18.51 13.94
CA GLN A 599 -26.12 19.96 14.03
C GLN A 599 -27.13 20.60 13.07
N CYS A 600 -27.94 19.84 12.34
CA CYS A 600 -29.07 20.38 11.58
C CYS A 600 -30.20 20.76 12.57
N LYS A 601 -30.30 22.06 12.88
CA LYS A 601 -31.14 22.58 13.97
C LYS A 601 -32.64 22.51 13.71
N LEU A 602 -33.07 22.24 12.48
CA LEU A 602 -34.48 22.08 12.11
C LEU A 602 -34.89 20.60 11.95
N VAL A 603 -34.02 19.68 12.39
CA VAL A 603 -34.28 18.24 12.41
C VAL A 603 -34.76 17.85 13.80
N ASP A 604 -35.97 17.30 13.82
CA ASP A 604 -36.68 16.84 15.01
C ASP A 604 -36.99 15.33 14.95
N ASP A 605 -37.70 14.83 15.95
CA ASP A 605 -38.09 13.43 16.08
C ASP A 605 -38.72 12.83 14.82
N SER A 606 -39.44 13.63 14.02
CA SER A 606 -40.15 13.13 12.83
C SER A 606 -39.20 12.56 11.76
N ALA A 607 -37.94 13.02 11.73
CA ALA A 607 -36.92 12.48 10.84
C ALA A 607 -36.60 11.01 11.18
N ILE A 608 -36.37 10.71 12.46
CA ILE A 608 -36.08 9.34 12.93
C ILE A 608 -37.30 8.44 12.81
N HIS A 609 -38.52 8.95 13.03
CA HIS A 609 -39.75 8.18 12.81
C HIS A 609 -39.86 7.72 11.36
N GLN A 610 -39.73 8.65 10.41
CA GLN A 610 -39.80 8.30 8.99
C GLN A 610 -38.66 7.38 8.55
N LEU A 611 -37.44 7.58 9.05
CA LEU A 611 -36.33 6.66 8.78
C LEU A 611 -36.64 5.26 9.30
N ALA A 612 -36.96 5.12 10.59
CA ALA A 612 -37.21 3.84 11.25
C ALA A 612 -38.36 3.05 10.59
N GLU A 613 -39.39 3.73 10.08
CA GLU A 613 -40.52 3.10 9.37
C GLU A 613 -40.17 2.58 7.96
N ASN A 614 -39.10 3.08 7.34
CA ASN A 614 -38.73 2.80 5.95
C ASN A 614 -37.33 2.17 5.79
N LEU A 615 -36.70 1.69 6.88
CA LEU A 615 -35.41 1.00 6.79
C LEU A 615 -35.53 -0.30 5.97
N PRO A 616 -34.65 -0.57 5.00
CA PRO A 616 -34.67 -1.80 4.20
C PRO A 616 -34.41 -3.06 5.03
N GLU A 617 -35.17 -4.14 4.80
CA GLU A 617 -35.07 -5.39 5.59
C GLU A 617 -33.71 -6.12 5.46
N ARG A 618 -32.96 -5.85 4.37
CA ARG A 618 -31.64 -6.46 4.12
C ARG A 618 -30.49 -5.75 4.82
N LEU A 619 -30.78 -4.73 5.63
CA LEU A 619 -29.76 -3.93 6.26
C LEU A 619 -28.99 -4.74 7.32
N GLU A 620 -27.67 -4.71 7.20
CA GLU A 620 -26.69 -5.40 8.04
C GLU A 620 -25.99 -4.42 8.99
N VAL A 621 -25.69 -3.23 8.49
CA VAL A 621 -25.01 -2.16 9.22
C VAL A 621 -25.85 -0.87 9.16
N LEU A 622 -26.13 -0.29 10.33
CA LEU A 622 -26.87 0.97 10.46
C LEU A 622 -26.13 1.95 11.38
N GLN A 623 -25.64 3.06 10.85
CA GLN A 623 -25.18 4.16 11.70
C GLN A 623 -25.97 5.42 11.45
N LEU A 624 -26.52 6.00 12.52
CA LEU A 624 -27.26 7.24 12.49
C LEU A 624 -26.61 8.27 13.42
N ASN A 625 -26.33 9.46 12.89
CA ASN A 625 -25.79 10.56 13.67
C ASN A 625 -26.74 11.77 13.60
N PHE A 626 -27.37 12.07 14.73
CA PHE A 626 -28.26 13.21 14.94
C PHE A 626 -27.78 14.08 16.11
N ARG A 627 -26.47 14.08 16.37
CA ARG A 627 -25.85 14.88 17.42
C ARG A 627 -26.27 16.35 17.30
N ALA A 628 -26.68 16.95 18.41
CA ALA A 628 -27.11 18.35 18.48
C ALA A 628 -28.28 18.76 17.55
N CYS A 629 -29.16 17.80 17.25
CA CYS A 629 -30.50 18.01 16.66
C CYS A 629 -31.59 18.06 17.76
N ILE A 630 -32.84 18.32 17.38
CA ILE A 630 -34.00 18.36 18.29
C ILE A 630 -34.59 16.95 18.45
N ILE A 631 -33.78 16.02 18.95
CA ILE A 631 -34.17 14.62 19.15
C ILE A 631 -34.48 14.37 20.63
N THR A 632 -35.55 13.62 20.90
CA THR A 632 -35.99 13.23 22.25
C THR A 632 -36.05 11.72 22.40
N ASP A 633 -36.30 11.25 23.63
CA ASP A 633 -36.55 9.83 23.92
C ASP A 633 -37.67 9.23 23.07
N VAL A 634 -38.65 10.03 22.59
CA VAL A 634 -39.75 9.54 21.75
C VAL A 634 -39.21 8.95 20.45
N ALA A 635 -38.28 9.64 19.79
CA ALA A 635 -37.64 9.14 18.57
C ALA A 635 -36.74 7.93 18.83
N ALA A 636 -35.94 7.95 19.89
CA ALA A 636 -35.09 6.82 20.26
C ALA A 636 -35.91 5.55 20.56
N LEU A 637 -37.01 5.69 21.30
CA LEU A 637 -37.97 4.61 21.54
C LEU A 637 -38.64 4.11 20.26
N HIS A 638 -38.98 5.03 19.35
CA HIS A 638 -39.59 4.65 18.07
C HIS A 638 -38.60 3.85 17.21
N LEU A 639 -37.34 4.27 17.14
CA LEU A 639 -36.29 3.54 16.45
C LEU A 639 -36.11 2.13 17.05
N LEU A 640 -35.98 2.02 18.37
CA LEU A 640 -35.87 0.75 19.09
C LEU A 640 -37.00 -0.24 18.76
N LYS A 641 -38.24 0.25 18.63
CA LYS A 641 -39.39 -0.60 18.29
C LYS A 641 -39.35 -1.16 16.87
N ASN A 642 -38.59 -0.53 15.97
CA ASN A 642 -38.50 -0.93 14.57
C ASN A 642 -37.25 -1.77 14.26
N LEU A 643 -36.17 -1.66 15.04
CA LEU A 643 -34.94 -2.45 14.83
C LEU A 643 -35.18 -3.98 14.73
N PRO A 644 -36.08 -4.60 15.52
CA PRO A 644 -36.36 -6.04 15.41
C PRO A 644 -36.95 -6.48 14.05
N ARG A 645 -37.37 -5.54 13.19
CA ARG A 645 -37.85 -5.83 11.82
C ARG A 645 -36.72 -6.05 10.82
N LEU A 646 -35.47 -5.85 11.23
CA LEU A 646 -34.27 -5.95 10.39
C LEU A 646 -33.53 -7.25 10.72
N PRO A 647 -33.87 -8.39 10.08
CA PRO A 647 -33.38 -9.71 10.49
C PRO A 647 -31.87 -9.90 10.29
N LEU A 648 -31.23 -9.12 9.42
CA LEU A 648 -29.80 -9.22 9.11
C LEU A 648 -28.94 -8.21 9.88
N LEU A 649 -29.56 -7.30 10.64
CA LEU A 649 -28.86 -6.22 11.32
C LEU A 649 -28.04 -6.78 12.48
N HIS A 650 -26.73 -6.67 12.38
CA HIS A 650 -25.78 -7.15 13.38
C HIS A 650 -24.84 -6.05 13.90
N ASN A 651 -24.75 -4.91 13.20
CA ASN A 651 -24.00 -3.75 13.66
C ASN A 651 -24.88 -2.49 13.58
N PHE A 652 -25.02 -1.77 14.70
CA PHE A 652 -25.62 -0.45 14.68
C PHE A 652 -24.94 0.53 15.63
N ARG A 653 -24.94 1.81 15.24
CA ARG A 653 -24.41 2.92 16.06
C ARG A 653 -25.31 4.13 15.98
N PHE A 654 -25.62 4.71 17.13
CA PHE A 654 -26.41 5.94 17.22
C PHE A 654 -25.66 7.02 17.99
N ASP A 655 -25.54 8.22 17.41
CA ASP A 655 -25.01 9.39 18.10
C ASP A 655 -26.14 10.42 18.34
N PHE A 656 -26.61 10.45 19.58
CA PHE A 656 -27.60 11.40 20.08
C PHE A 656 -27.00 12.39 21.09
N ARG A 657 -25.67 12.57 21.11
CA ARG A 657 -25.03 13.51 22.03
C ARG A 657 -25.58 14.93 21.81
N ALA A 658 -25.68 15.69 22.90
CA ALA A 658 -26.22 17.06 22.87
C ALA A 658 -27.66 17.17 22.28
N THR A 659 -28.46 16.10 22.39
CA THR A 659 -29.91 16.13 22.15
C THR A 659 -30.68 16.10 23.47
N ALA A 660 -32.00 15.91 23.44
CA ALA A 660 -32.84 15.69 24.61
C ALA A 660 -33.10 14.19 24.89
N VAL A 661 -32.32 13.28 24.28
CA VAL A 661 -32.31 11.85 24.64
C VAL A 661 -31.64 11.69 26.01
N THR A 662 -32.28 10.97 26.92
CA THR A 662 -31.82 10.76 28.29
C THR A 662 -30.74 9.67 28.36
N SER A 663 -29.91 9.72 29.41
CA SER A 663 -28.89 8.69 29.67
C SER A 663 -29.50 7.29 29.81
N ASP A 664 -30.68 7.19 30.41
CA ASP A 664 -31.40 5.93 30.60
C ASP A 664 -31.81 5.33 29.25
N MET A 665 -32.25 6.18 28.32
CA MET A 665 -32.57 5.78 26.96
C MET A 665 -31.32 5.36 26.18
N GLU A 666 -30.22 6.10 26.29
CA GLU A 666 -28.94 5.72 25.69
C GLU A 666 -28.43 4.36 26.19
N GLN A 667 -28.56 4.09 27.49
CA GLN A 667 -28.22 2.79 28.07
C GLN A 667 -29.14 1.67 27.56
N THR A 668 -30.44 1.96 27.39
CA THR A 668 -31.41 1.04 26.81
C THR A 668 -31.05 0.69 25.36
N LEU A 669 -30.68 1.69 24.55
CA LEU A 669 -30.18 1.50 23.18
C LEU A 669 -28.95 0.59 23.14
N ARG A 670 -27.97 0.82 24.03
CA ARG A 670 -26.72 0.03 24.11
C ARG A 670 -26.94 -1.41 24.57
N SER A 671 -27.96 -1.65 25.40
CA SER A 671 -28.25 -2.97 25.98
C SER A 671 -29.27 -3.79 25.18
N THR A 672 -29.78 -3.25 24.07
CA THR A 672 -30.77 -3.93 23.23
C THR A 672 -30.13 -5.18 22.58
N PRO A 673 -30.69 -6.39 22.82
CA PRO A 673 -30.11 -7.63 22.31
C PRO A 673 -30.25 -7.72 20.80
N LEU A 674 -29.15 -8.07 20.14
CA LEU A 674 -29.06 -8.31 18.70
C LEU A 674 -29.54 -9.72 18.33
N ALA A 675 -29.89 -9.92 17.06
CA ALA A 675 -29.94 -11.26 16.49
C ALA A 675 -28.57 -11.95 16.68
N PRO A 676 -28.52 -13.27 16.95
CA PRO A 676 -27.26 -13.97 17.15
C PRO A 676 -26.39 -13.87 15.89
N CYS A 677 -25.29 -13.13 16.02
CA CYS A 677 -24.23 -13.04 15.04
C CYS A 677 -23.47 -14.40 15.00
N PRO A 678 -23.34 -15.07 13.85
CA PRO A 678 -22.52 -16.27 13.72
C PRO A 678 -21.09 -16.03 14.20
N LYS A 679 -20.43 -17.04 14.80
CA LYS A 679 -19.07 -16.88 15.36
C LYS A 679 -18.05 -16.34 14.35
N TRP A 680 -18.18 -16.65 13.06
CA TRP A 680 -17.31 -16.12 12.00
C TRP A 680 -17.54 -14.62 11.71
N MET A 681 -18.76 -14.12 11.94
CA MET A 681 -19.10 -12.70 11.79
C MET A 681 -18.63 -11.90 13.01
N ARG A 682 -18.37 -12.55 14.16
CA ARG A 682 -17.59 -11.95 15.28
C ARG A 682 -16.11 -11.74 14.94
N MET A 683 -15.53 -12.52 14.03
CA MET A 683 -14.15 -12.34 13.57
C MET A 683 -14.02 -11.18 12.55
N GLY A 684 -15.12 -10.82 11.86
CA GLY A 684 -15.20 -9.61 11.02
C GLY A 684 -15.70 -8.35 11.73
N LEU A 685 -16.02 -8.42 13.03
CA LEU A 685 -16.59 -7.32 13.82
C LEU A 685 -15.54 -6.47 14.56
N ASP A 686 -14.25 -6.81 14.50
CA ASP A 686 -13.17 -6.00 15.08
C ASP A 686 -12.68 -4.89 14.14
N LEU A 687 -13.57 -3.95 13.85
CA LEU A 687 -13.18 -2.54 13.67
C LEU A 687 -13.78 -1.63 14.75
N ASP A 688 -14.39 -2.21 15.79
CA ASP A 688 -14.74 -1.49 17.01
C ASP A 688 -13.56 -1.50 17.99
N PHE A 689 -12.62 -0.56 17.81
CA PHE A 689 -11.69 -0.23 18.90
C PHE A 689 -12.48 0.39 20.07
N HIS A 690 -12.47 -0.33 21.18
CA HIS A 690 -12.61 0.13 22.56
C HIS A 690 -13.35 1.47 22.77
N ALA A 691 -14.63 1.37 23.12
CA ALA A 691 -15.23 2.30 24.07
C ALA A 691 -14.72 2.04 25.50
N GLN A 692 -13.41 2.05 25.71
CA GLN A 692 -12.73 2.13 27.01
C GLN A 692 -11.39 2.84 26.75
N SER A 693 -11.38 4.17 26.67
CA SER A 693 -10.89 4.98 27.79
C SER A 693 -11.29 6.44 27.60
N PHE A 694 -12.35 6.86 28.29
CA PHE A 694 -12.49 8.27 28.69
C PHE A 694 -12.70 8.43 30.21
N THR A 695 -12.34 7.40 30.97
CA THR A 695 -12.35 7.42 32.45
C THR A 695 -11.00 7.09 33.10
N GLU A 696 -9.91 6.92 32.35
CA GLU A 696 -8.58 6.60 32.88
C GLU A 696 -7.50 7.65 32.57
N CYS A 697 -7.85 8.92 32.72
CA CYS A 697 -6.90 9.89 33.31
C CYS A 697 -6.92 9.83 34.85
N VAL A 698 -7.65 8.89 35.47
CA VAL A 698 -7.66 8.67 36.92
C VAL A 698 -7.73 7.16 37.24
N ARG A 699 -6.56 6.58 37.52
CA ARG A 699 -6.26 5.35 38.33
C ARG A 699 -5.93 4.03 37.57
N HIS A 700 -4.66 3.62 37.78
CA HIS A 700 -4.02 2.28 37.84
C HIS A 700 -4.97 1.04 37.84
N SER A 701 -4.71 -0.10 37.17
CA SER A 701 -3.58 -1.05 37.30
C SER A 701 -3.78 -2.36 36.47
N GLU A 702 -2.68 -2.97 35.98
CA GLU A 702 -2.37 -4.42 35.79
C GLU A 702 -2.95 -5.27 34.61
N ASP A 703 -2.01 -5.65 33.72
CA ASP A 703 -1.58 -6.98 33.21
C ASP A 703 -2.40 -7.87 32.22
N ASP A 704 -1.64 -8.26 31.17
CA ASP A 704 -1.58 -9.48 30.34
C ASP A 704 -2.42 -9.71 29.05
N CYS A 705 -1.66 -9.89 27.95
CA CYS A 705 -1.76 -10.81 26.78
C CYS A 705 -3.03 -10.76 25.89
N GLU A 706 -3.04 -11.03 24.57
CA GLU A 706 -2.08 -11.44 23.54
C GLU A 706 -2.79 -11.17 22.18
N SER A 707 -2.00 -10.95 21.14
CA SER A 707 -2.40 -10.76 19.74
C SER A 707 -3.07 -12.00 19.12
N GLU A 708 -4.05 -11.82 18.23
CA GLU A 708 -4.11 -12.55 16.95
C GLU A 708 -5.23 -12.03 16.02
N ASP A 709 -5.08 -12.43 14.76
CA ASP A 709 -5.39 -11.75 13.51
C ASP A 709 -6.83 -11.97 12.96
N LEU A 710 -7.10 -11.29 11.84
CA LEU A 710 -8.06 -11.62 10.76
C LEU A 710 -9.53 -11.20 10.86
N GLY A 711 -9.84 -10.18 10.03
CA GLY A 711 -11.17 -9.85 9.54
C GLY A 711 -11.48 -10.45 8.17
N ALA A 712 -12.77 -10.57 7.87
CA ALA A 712 -13.33 -10.65 6.51
C ALA A 712 -14.83 -10.29 6.57
N GLU A 713 -15.30 -9.40 5.69
CA GLU A 713 -16.73 -9.24 5.36
C GLU A 713 -16.98 -9.90 4.01
N LEU A 714 -17.95 -10.82 3.97
CA LEU A 714 -18.34 -11.59 2.79
C LEU A 714 -19.40 -10.85 1.95
N GLU A 715 -19.13 -10.76 0.66
CA GLU A 715 -20.12 -10.74 -0.43
C GLU A 715 -20.01 -12.07 -1.19
N LEU A 716 -21.14 -12.64 -1.64
CA LEU A 716 -21.16 -13.87 -2.43
C LEU A 716 -20.40 -13.70 -3.76
N THR A 717 -19.10 -14.00 -3.76
CA THR A 717 -18.23 -14.10 -4.94
C THR A 717 -18.20 -15.54 -5.46
N SER A 718 -17.61 -15.73 -6.65
CA SER A 718 -17.28 -17.04 -7.22
C SER A 718 -16.56 -17.97 -6.24
N ASP A 719 -15.87 -17.41 -5.25
CA ASP A 719 -15.06 -18.15 -4.27
C ASP A 719 -15.93 -18.92 -3.27
N LEU A 720 -17.09 -18.36 -2.86
CA LEU A 720 -18.04 -19.06 -2.00
C LEU A 720 -18.76 -20.21 -2.72
N LEU A 721 -19.01 -20.03 -4.03
CA LEU A 721 -19.53 -21.10 -4.87
C LEU A 721 -18.48 -22.19 -5.05
N ALA A 722 -17.22 -21.82 -5.29
CA ALA A 722 -16.09 -22.74 -5.39
C ALA A 722 -15.89 -23.51 -4.08
N GLU A 723 -15.94 -22.86 -2.93
CA GLU A 723 -15.77 -23.48 -1.62
C GLU A 723 -16.95 -24.38 -1.24
N SER A 724 -18.18 -23.94 -1.48
CA SER A 724 -19.37 -24.80 -1.27
C SER A 724 -19.33 -26.02 -2.19
N LEU A 725 -18.95 -25.84 -3.46
CA LEU A 725 -18.84 -26.94 -4.43
C LEU A 725 -17.71 -27.90 -4.03
N ARG A 726 -16.58 -27.38 -3.55
CA ARG A 726 -15.44 -28.17 -3.06
C ARG A 726 -15.84 -29.02 -1.86
N ASN A 727 -16.53 -28.43 -0.89
CA ASN A 727 -16.98 -29.12 0.31
C ASN A 727 -17.99 -30.21 -0.03
N GLU A 728 -19.01 -29.90 -0.85
CA GLU A 728 -20.03 -30.88 -1.26
C GLU A 728 -19.41 -32.04 -2.06
N ILE A 729 -18.47 -31.74 -2.97
CA ILE A 729 -17.71 -32.75 -3.72
C ILE A 729 -16.84 -33.60 -2.79
N SER A 730 -16.16 -32.99 -1.81
CA SER A 730 -15.29 -33.71 -0.87
C SER A 730 -16.06 -34.61 0.09
N GLU A 731 -17.26 -34.22 0.51
CA GLU A 731 -18.11 -34.99 1.43
C GLU A 731 -18.91 -36.09 0.71
N SER A 732 -19.26 -35.88 -0.57
CA SER A 732 -20.08 -36.83 -1.35
C SER A 732 -19.30 -37.97 -2.00
N ILE A 733 -17.96 -37.92 -1.98
CA ILE A 733 -17.12 -38.83 -2.77
C ILE A 733 -16.14 -39.61 -1.90
N SER A 734 -16.35 -40.93 -1.82
CA SER A 734 -15.40 -41.85 -1.17
C SER A 734 -14.22 -42.25 -2.05
N ASP A 735 -14.32 -42.05 -3.38
CA ASP A 735 -13.29 -42.34 -4.38
C ASP A 735 -13.33 -41.29 -5.51
N VAL A 736 -12.43 -40.31 -5.45
CA VAL A 736 -12.36 -39.18 -6.39
C VAL A 736 -12.04 -39.64 -7.81
N SER A 737 -11.31 -40.75 -7.97
CA SER A 737 -10.97 -41.29 -9.28
C SER A 737 -12.16 -41.95 -9.98
N ALA A 738 -13.05 -42.59 -9.21
CA ALA A 738 -14.29 -43.17 -9.72
C ALA A 738 -15.32 -42.08 -10.07
N ALA A 739 -15.39 -41.03 -9.26
CA ALA A 739 -16.29 -39.90 -9.50
C ALA A 739 -15.87 -39.09 -10.73
N PHE A 740 -14.57 -38.78 -10.88
CA PHE A 740 -14.04 -38.07 -12.04
C PHE A 740 -14.42 -38.76 -13.36
N ARG A 741 -14.23 -40.09 -13.44
CA ARG A 741 -14.64 -40.88 -14.63
C ARG A 741 -16.14 -40.94 -14.88
N ASN A 742 -16.94 -40.70 -13.85
CA ASN A 742 -18.39 -40.68 -13.98
C ASN A 742 -18.90 -39.30 -14.43
N TRP A 743 -18.10 -38.24 -14.25
CA TRP A 743 -18.41 -36.88 -14.69
C TRP A 743 -17.83 -36.56 -16.06
N ASP A 744 -16.70 -37.17 -16.40
CA ASP A 744 -16.13 -37.21 -17.75
C ASP A 744 -17.00 -38.10 -18.64
N THR A 745 -18.09 -37.52 -19.14
CA THR A 745 -19.12 -38.25 -19.90
C THR A 745 -18.66 -38.62 -21.30
N ASN A 746 -17.74 -37.85 -21.86
CA ASN A 746 -17.19 -38.09 -23.19
C ASN A 746 -15.92 -38.97 -23.18
N ASN A 747 -15.39 -39.31 -21.99
CA ASN A 747 -14.16 -40.07 -21.74
C ASN A 747 -12.92 -39.44 -22.40
N ASP A 748 -12.79 -38.11 -22.37
CA ASP A 748 -11.63 -37.38 -22.88
C ASP A 748 -10.53 -37.14 -21.83
N GLU A 749 -10.70 -37.71 -20.63
CA GLU A 749 -9.82 -37.62 -19.46
C GLU A 749 -9.73 -36.20 -18.86
N ARG A 750 -10.65 -35.29 -19.23
CA ARG A 750 -10.75 -33.93 -18.73
C ARG A 750 -12.21 -33.59 -18.43
N LEU A 751 -12.46 -32.53 -17.67
CA LEU A 751 -13.81 -32.02 -17.43
C LEU A 751 -13.98 -30.67 -18.13
N SER A 752 -14.97 -30.61 -19.02
CA SER A 752 -15.41 -29.37 -19.66
C SER A 752 -16.29 -28.52 -18.73
N ILE A 753 -16.46 -27.24 -19.06
CA ILE A 753 -17.40 -26.36 -18.35
C ILE A 753 -18.82 -26.93 -18.37
N ASP A 754 -19.24 -27.57 -19.47
CA ASP A 754 -20.58 -28.14 -19.59
C ASP A 754 -20.77 -29.34 -18.65
N GLU A 755 -19.79 -30.24 -18.56
CA GLU A 755 -19.81 -31.39 -17.63
C GLU A 755 -19.79 -30.94 -16.17
N MET A 756 -18.98 -29.92 -15.86
CA MET A 756 -18.97 -29.28 -14.54
C MET A 756 -20.30 -28.59 -14.21
N THR A 757 -20.94 -27.98 -15.21
CA THR A 757 -22.26 -27.35 -15.05
C THR A 757 -23.35 -28.39 -14.76
N GLU A 758 -23.29 -29.55 -15.42
CA GLU A 758 -24.19 -30.67 -15.14
C GLU A 758 -23.98 -31.26 -13.76
N LEU A 759 -22.72 -31.39 -13.31
CA LEU A 759 -22.38 -31.81 -11.95
C LEU A 759 -22.98 -30.88 -10.89
N VAL A 760 -22.73 -29.56 -11.02
CA VAL A 760 -23.23 -28.55 -10.08
C VAL A 760 -24.76 -28.56 -10.03
N ARG A 761 -25.41 -28.76 -11.18
CA ARG A 761 -26.86 -28.90 -11.27
C ARG A 761 -27.36 -30.17 -10.58
N ALA A 762 -26.65 -31.29 -10.72
CA ALA A 762 -26.99 -32.56 -10.08
C ALA A 762 -26.85 -32.51 -8.55
N LEU A 763 -25.93 -31.68 -8.04
CA LEU A 763 -25.75 -31.40 -6.61
C LEU A 763 -26.76 -30.38 -6.05
N GLY A 764 -27.71 -29.88 -6.87
CA GLY A 764 -28.73 -28.93 -6.44
C GLY A 764 -28.23 -27.51 -6.23
N MET A 765 -27.04 -27.19 -6.74
CA MET A 765 -26.39 -25.89 -6.58
C MET A 765 -26.70 -24.93 -7.74
N PRO A 766 -26.68 -23.59 -7.52
CA PRO A 766 -26.86 -22.62 -8.59
C PRO A 766 -25.69 -22.67 -9.58
N THR A 767 -25.99 -22.73 -10.88
CA THR A 767 -24.97 -22.77 -11.95
C THR A 767 -24.48 -21.39 -12.39
N GLN A 768 -24.88 -20.32 -11.69
CA GLN A 768 -24.45 -18.96 -11.96
C GLN A 768 -22.98 -18.82 -11.52
N ASN A 769 -22.11 -18.30 -12.39
CA ASN A 769 -20.65 -18.14 -12.14
C ASN A 769 -19.82 -19.43 -12.13
N ILE A 770 -20.33 -20.56 -12.63
CA ILE A 770 -19.54 -21.80 -12.75
C ILE A 770 -18.29 -21.63 -13.63
N SER A 771 -18.35 -20.76 -14.63
CA SER A 771 -17.19 -20.43 -15.47
C SER A 771 -16.02 -19.83 -14.68
N ALA A 772 -16.31 -19.07 -13.61
CA ALA A 772 -15.28 -18.50 -12.74
C ALA A 772 -14.66 -19.57 -11.83
N VAL A 773 -15.46 -20.54 -11.37
CA VAL A 773 -14.99 -21.69 -10.58
C VAL A 773 -14.12 -22.60 -11.44
N VAL A 774 -14.55 -22.89 -12.68
CA VAL A 774 -13.75 -23.66 -13.64
C VAL A 774 -12.43 -22.97 -13.94
N HIS A 775 -12.43 -21.64 -14.12
CA HIS A 775 -11.20 -20.86 -14.30
C HIS A 775 -10.26 -20.91 -13.07
N GLU A 776 -10.80 -21.04 -11.86
CA GLU A 776 -10.00 -21.18 -10.64
C GLU A 776 -9.32 -22.57 -10.53
N MET A 777 -10.02 -23.60 -11.05
CA MET A 777 -9.59 -25.00 -11.08
C MET A 777 -8.56 -25.25 -12.19
N ASP A 778 -8.75 -24.64 -13.36
CA ASP A 778 -7.85 -24.73 -14.52
C ASP A 778 -6.56 -23.92 -14.28
N LYS A 779 -5.53 -24.59 -13.75
CA LYS A 779 -4.21 -23.97 -13.48
C LYS A 779 -3.36 -23.85 -14.74
N SER A 780 -3.63 -24.70 -15.73
CA SER A 780 -2.94 -24.70 -17.01
C SER A 780 -3.44 -23.60 -17.96
N GLY A 781 -4.67 -23.12 -17.76
CA GLY A 781 -5.33 -22.10 -18.58
C GLY A 781 -5.81 -22.64 -19.93
N ASP A 782 -6.00 -23.94 -20.08
CA ASP A 782 -6.36 -24.59 -21.35
C ASP A 782 -7.88 -24.71 -21.59
N GLY A 783 -8.69 -24.29 -20.60
CA GLY A 783 -10.14 -24.28 -20.64
C GLY A 783 -10.81 -25.57 -20.14
N PHE A 784 -10.02 -26.55 -19.67
CA PHE A 784 -10.50 -27.83 -19.14
C PHE A 784 -9.90 -28.09 -17.75
N ILE A 785 -10.49 -29.03 -17.00
CA ILE A 785 -9.96 -29.44 -15.69
C ILE A 785 -9.46 -30.88 -15.80
N CYS A 786 -8.17 -31.09 -15.65
CA CYS A 786 -7.60 -32.44 -15.55
C CYS A 786 -7.72 -33.01 -14.13
N TYR A 787 -7.48 -34.32 -14.00
CA TYR A 787 -7.56 -35.01 -12.70
C TYR A 787 -6.64 -34.38 -11.64
N ASP A 788 -5.41 -34.00 -12.00
CA ASP A 788 -4.45 -33.40 -11.07
C ASP A 788 -4.87 -31.99 -10.62
N GLU A 789 -5.48 -31.21 -11.51
CA GLU A 789 -6.06 -29.90 -11.18
C GLU A 789 -7.25 -30.04 -10.23
N LEU A 790 -8.12 -31.03 -10.47
CA LEU A 790 -9.22 -31.33 -9.56
C LEU A 790 -8.70 -31.75 -8.17
N ILE A 791 -7.69 -32.62 -8.09
CA ILE A 791 -7.12 -33.07 -6.82
C ILE A 791 -6.42 -31.92 -6.09
N SER A 792 -5.61 -31.15 -6.80
CA SER A 792 -4.93 -29.95 -6.29
C SER A 792 -5.93 -28.92 -5.76
N TRP A 793 -7.06 -28.79 -6.43
CA TRP A 793 -8.17 -27.97 -5.97
C TRP A 793 -8.82 -28.63 -4.72
N LEU A 794 -9.28 -29.87 -4.76
CA LEU A 794 -10.00 -30.49 -3.63
C LEU A 794 -9.19 -30.55 -2.32
N TYR A 795 -7.89 -30.72 -2.39
CA TYR A 795 -7.04 -30.97 -1.22
C TYR A 795 -5.99 -29.87 -0.97
N ARG A 796 -6.29 -28.61 -1.30
CA ARG A 796 -5.41 -27.46 -0.97
C ARG A 796 -4.95 -27.54 0.50
N SER A 797 -3.65 -27.75 0.71
CA SER A 797 -2.94 -27.59 1.98
C SER A 797 -2.21 -26.27 2.01
#